data_AF-A0A8J5GTU9-F1
#
_entry.id   AF-A0A8J5GTU9-F1
#
_cell.length_a   1.000
_cell.length_b   1.000
_cell.length_c   1.000
_cell.angle_alpha   90.00
_cell.angle_beta   90.00
_cell.angle_gamma   90.00
#
_symmetry.space_group_name_H-M   'P 1'
#
loop_
_entity.id
_entity.type
_entity.pdbx_description
1 polymer ?
#
loop_
_entity_poly.entity_id
_entity_poly.type
_entity_poly.pdbx_seq_one_letter_code
_entity_poly.pdbx_strand_id
1 'polypeptide(L)'
;MVSPSTYDSIKLLFLNHYSMAISCGCKSNSNSSTHATFLLIILLFVTRACCDDHPHVSKRSNCLESERRALLAIKSDLYNSDHWLSSWTGYDCCRWRGVACDNTTNHVIKLDLHYPLDQYASFPNESKINPSLFKLKHLKYLDLSCNNFTSSVPSMISSLIHMEHLNLSSAVFNGLIPQQLGNLSNLRSLDLRCCRSTQVWLDDLNWLTQLTSLEYLDMSCVDFSTAATSWLHQINYNSLEHLVLSGCWLEDATEDDTSIMGLNSSSNQLKENVPVNVYRKLKHLNLAGNSLTKIPFDMRSLVNLEYLDLSSNEITGEISLSKGNLNHLKHLDMSGNQISGEIPLNLCNHIHLEYLDLHDNQVTKEIPVSMENLIYLKYLDLHGNRITGVIPHSLGNLIHLEHLDLSINQITEGIPLSLGNLIHLEHLDLSYNQIAGGIPLSLGNLIHLEHLDLSNNQITGDMHVSMNNLIHLEYLDLSWNHITGEIPLSMGNLTSLLHLNVSVNEFSGCIPDVLGNLVYLKDLLMRANNLSCQIPENIGRLHSLLDFDASINNLKGQIPLSFGDLCNLETLNLYQNNIGGELTNLFDGLSKCPQGSKLQAIYIYGNKLSGSIPSSLGKLAQLQFLDISWNSLQGNMTEAHFSQLTSLQYLNTSYNSLNYILLDDWLPPFNAQRIYMRYCHLKARFPSWIQTQTTLFELDLSGVGLYGNIPGWFSDFILNNSDISLDVSSNNFTGQLPSSLSTIMDLSNNSFEGTIPLSYANFEHSEVLKLSNNHIHGSLPAFFCNLSNLNVLHLSNNYLSGEIPNCHGSYPISLNSLHMNSNNLSGSFPSFLRNCTELVSLDLGGNKFSSEIPEWVGRSFPLLKFLRLSSNLFHHVIPKSIGNLTSLQVLDFSSNNFIGSIPSTIENFSFMLVKQNYTSNGLYYPYSQACNYSGFYCFNGNVEYLGDDNILITAKGSTNEYTKALSAVSSIDLSNNELSGEIPQEITRLHGLCFLNLSNNHLSGRIPENIGAMKELESLDLSMNSLMGEIPSDLSSLNFLSSLNLSHNNLSGRIPAGGQLSTFNDSIYAGNKGLCGVPLPECSSDEVNHSPSQEEDAEDDEKLERVLHYVFIVMGYIVGFWTYLGIMFMKKSSKITLFRMVDKMHDWMYVQLSLKFAKLKLKWQRKSSST
;
A
#
# COMPACT_ATOMS: atom_id res chain seq x y z
N MET A 1 -17.19 -25.00 10.18
CA MET A 1 -16.27 -25.63 11.16
C MET A 1 -15.40 -26.60 10.37
N VAL A 2 -14.08 -26.38 10.34
CA VAL A 2 -13.12 -27.02 9.40
C VAL A 2 -13.36 -26.61 7.92
N SER A 3 -12.29 -26.61 7.11
CA SER A 3 -12.09 -25.80 5.90
C SER A 3 -11.85 -26.63 4.61
N PRO A 4 -11.97 -26.02 3.42
CA PRO A 4 -11.58 -26.59 2.14
C PRO A 4 -10.15 -26.18 1.71
N SER A 5 -9.60 -26.87 0.71
CA SER A 5 -8.46 -26.41 -0.11
C SER A 5 -8.42 -27.12 -1.47
N THR A 6 -8.75 -26.37 -2.53
CA THR A 6 -8.02 -26.22 -3.81
C THR A 6 -7.27 -27.42 -4.41
N TYR A 7 -7.57 -27.74 -5.68
CA TYR A 7 -6.81 -27.22 -6.83
C TYR A 7 -7.48 -27.58 -8.17
N ASP A 8 -7.25 -26.73 -9.17
CA ASP A 8 -7.73 -26.89 -10.54
C ASP A 8 -6.67 -27.52 -11.46
N SER A 9 -7.12 -27.83 -12.68
CA SER A 9 -6.45 -27.87 -13.99
C SER A 9 -4.91 -27.67 -14.08
N ILE A 10 -4.18 -28.29 -15.01
CA ILE A 10 -4.47 -28.48 -16.45
C ILE A 10 -4.29 -29.94 -16.90
N LYS A 11 -5.05 -30.39 -17.91
CA LYS A 11 -4.80 -31.69 -18.59
C LYS A 11 -5.39 -31.87 -20.00
N LEU A 12 -4.89 -31.13 -20.98
CA LEU A 12 -5.02 -31.46 -22.40
C LEU A 12 -3.63 -31.78 -23.01
N LEU A 13 -3.45 -32.38 -24.20
CA LEU A 13 -4.01 -33.58 -24.86
C LEU A 13 -2.81 -34.22 -25.67
N PHE A 14 -2.84 -35.30 -26.46
CA PHE A 14 -3.86 -36.11 -27.16
C PHE A 14 -3.47 -37.62 -27.05
N LEU A 15 -4.35 -38.54 -26.58
CA LEU A 15 -5.35 -39.34 -27.33
C LEU A 15 -4.77 -40.54 -28.15
N ASN A 16 -5.48 -41.65 -28.42
CA ASN A 16 -6.91 -42.00 -28.27
C ASN A 16 -7.10 -43.53 -28.02
N HIS A 17 -7.86 -43.96 -27.00
CA HIS A 17 -9.30 -44.38 -27.01
C HIS A 17 -9.68 -45.76 -27.59
N TYR A 18 -10.47 -46.52 -26.80
CA TYR A 18 -11.89 -46.89 -27.04
C TYR A 18 -12.42 -47.61 -25.77
N SER A 19 -13.69 -47.58 -25.35
CA SER A 19 -14.97 -47.06 -25.89
C SER A 19 -15.83 -46.51 -24.72
N MET A 20 -17.14 -46.17 -24.75
CA MET A 20 -18.35 -46.49 -25.56
C MET A 20 -19.46 -45.41 -25.21
N ALA A 21 -20.71 -45.32 -25.68
CA ALA A 21 -21.59 -46.15 -26.54
C ALA A 21 -22.78 -45.33 -27.13
N ILE A 22 -23.44 -45.91 -28.16
CA ILE A 22 -24.88 -45.86 -28.52
C ILE A 22 -25.66 -44.52 -28.41
N SER A 23 -26.08 -43.96 -29.56
CA SER A 23 -27.51 -43.76 -29.88
C SER A 23 -27.78 -43.60 -31.39
N CYS A 24 -29.03 -43.84 -31.80
CA CYS A 24 -29.56 -44.09 -33.15
C CYS A 24 -29.31 -43.02 -34.25
N GLY A 25 -29.22 -43.45 -35.54
CA GLY A 25 -29.04 -42.52 -36.69
C GLY A 25 -29.56 -42.92 -38.11
N CYS A 26 -29.69 -44.21 -38.45
CA CYS A 26 -30.36 -44.76 -39.65
C CYS A 26 -29.80 -44.54 -41.10
N LYS A 27 -29.70 -45.68 -41.83
CA LYS A 27 -29.89 -45.93 -43.30
C LYS A 27 -28.70 -45.86 -44.30
N SER A 28 -28.34 -47.07 -44.79
CA SER A 28 -27.97 -47.46 -46.19
C SER A 28 -26.77 -46.80 -46.90
N ASN A 29 -25.91 -47.49 -47.67
CA ASN A 29 -25.80 -48.88 -48.16
C ASN A 29 -24.38 -49.06 -48.79
N SER A 30 -23.82 -50.23 -49.16
CA SER A 30 -24.09 -51.67 -48.94
C SER A 30 -22.95 -52.52 -49.57
N ASN A 31 -22.90 -53.83 -49.29
CA ASN A 31 -22.04 -54.88 -49.92
C ASN A 31 -20.53 -54.87 -49.53
N SER A 32 -19.87 -56.02 -49.29
CA SER A 32 -20.35 -57.42 -49.22
C SER A 32 -19.35 -58.38 -48.52
N SER A 33 -19.88 -59.35 -47.75
CA SER A 33 -19.40 -60.77 -47.57
C SER A 33 -17.94 -61.09 -47.18
N THR A 34 -17.62 -62.07 -46.30
CA THR A 34 -18.35 -63.01 -45.41
C THR A 34 -17.34 -63.73 -44.47
N HIS A 35 -17.83 -64.50 -43.48
CA HIS A 35 -17.13 -65.51 -42.67
C HIS A 35 -16.18 -65.03 -41.54
N ALA A 36 -16.64 -65.12 -40.28
CA ALA A 36 -15.91 -65.71 -39.12
C ALA A 36 -16.63 -65.51 -37.74
N THR A 37 -17.95 -65.47 -37.68
CA THR A 37 -18.69 -65.33 -36.40
C THR A 37 -18.70 -66.62 -35.59
N PHE A 38 -17.63 -66.91 -34.81
CA PHE A 38 -17.63 -68.05 -33.87
C PHE A 38 -16.76 -67.92 -32.60
N LEU A 39 -16.10 -66.78 -32.34
CA LEU A 39 -15.05 -66.70 -31.30
C LEU A 39 -15.09 -65.49 -30.34
N LEU A 40 -16.19 -64.74 -30.27
CA LEU A 40 -16.25 -63.48 -29.48
C LEU A 40 -17.32 -63.43 -28.36
N ILE A 41 -17.95 -64.55 -28.00
CA ILE A 41 -19.07 -64.60 -27.03
C ILE A 41 -18.69 -65.29 -25.70
N ILE A 42 -17.48 -65.86 -25.58
CA ILE A 42 -17.05 -66.65 -24.40
C ILE A 42 -16.35 -65.79 -23.33
N LEU A 43 -15.95 -64.55 -23.63
CA LEU A 43 -14.98 -63.78 -22.84
C LEU A 43 -15.54 -62.71 -21.87
N LEU A 44 -16.87 -62.70 -21.61
CA LEU A 44 -17.52 -61.69 -20.75
C LEU A 44 -18.43 -62.25 -19.63
N PHE A 45 -18.34 -63.55 -19.30
CA PHE A 45 -19.23 -64.18 -18.29
C PHE A 45 -18.54 -65.16 -17.32
N VAL A 46 -17.33 -64.85 -16.84
CA VAL A 46 -16.74 -65.51 -15.64
C VAL A 46 -16.04 -64.49 -14.73
N THR A 47 -16.80 -63.79 -13.89
CA THR A 47 -16.27 -62.93 -12.80
C THR A 47 -17.01 -63.12 -11.46
N ARG A 48 -17.42 -64.35 -11.14
CA ARG A 48 -17.67 -64.79 -9.75
C ARG A 48 -17.70 -66.32 -9.62
N ALA A 49 -17.31 -66.79 -8.42
CA ALA A 49 -17.18 -68.18 -7.99
C ALA A 49 -15.99 -68.99 -8.56
N CYS A 50 -15.61 -70.03 -7.81
CA CYS A 50 -14.54 -71.01 -8.07
C CYS A 50 -13.10 -70.48 -8.19
N CYS A 51 -12.44 -70.36 -7.03
CA CYS A 51 -11.14 -71.02 -6.82
C CYS A 51 -10.91 -71.29 -5.32
N ASP A 52 -11.76 -72.15 -4.76
CA ASP A 52 -11.30 -73.10 -3.74
C ASP A 52 -10.92 -74.42 -4.46
N ASP A 53 -10.29 -75.35 -3.75
CA ASP A 53 -9.82 -76.67 -4.24
C ASP A 53 -8.75 -76.69 -5.36
N HIS A 54 -7.51 -76.75 -4.89
CA HIS A 54 -6.44 -77.61 -5.44
C HIS A 54 -6.84 -79.11 -5.39
N PRO A 55 -6.07 -80.07 -5.99
CA PRO A 55 -4.92 -79.92 -6.89
C PRO A 55 -4.97 -80.83 -8.14
N HIS A 56 -4.04 -80.63 -9.07
CA HIS A 56 -3.17 -81.74 -9.50
C HIS A 56 -1.75 -81.22 -9.80
N VAL A 57 -0.73 -82.05 -9.57
CA VAL A 57 0.65 -81.58 -9.31
C VAL A 57 1.59 -81.78 -10.49
N SER A 58 2.26 -80.70 -10.90
CA SER A 58 3.55 -80.75 -11.60
C SER A 58 4.43 -79.56 -11.18
N LYS A 59 5.45 -79.81 -10.35
CA LYS A 59 6.48 -78.86 -9.85
C LYS A 59 6.01 -77.41 -9.58
N ARG A 60 5.59 -77.13 -8.35
CA ARG A 60 5.43 -75.75 -7.86
C ARG A 60 6.75 -74.98 -7.92
N SER A 61 6.73 -73.78 -8.49
CA SER A 61 7.74 -72.73 -8.34
C SER A 61 7.65 -72.11 -6.94
N ASN A 62 7.93 -72.91 -5.90
CA ASN A 62 7.97 -72.38 -4.54
C ASN A 62 9.15 -71.43 -4.40
N CYS A 63 8.88 -70.19 -3.99
CA CYS A 63 9.85 -69.32 -3.34
C CYS A 63 10.68 -70.08 -2.29
N LEU A 64 11.99 -69.86 -2.27
CA LEU A 64 12.90 -70.54 -1.35
C LEU A 64 12.54 -70.21 0.11
N GLU A 65 12.38 -71.24 0.94
CA GLU A 65 11.90 -71.09 2.33
C GLU A 65 12.80 -70.19 3.19
N SER A 66 14.09 -70.07 2.86
CA SER A 66 15.03 -69.11 3.45
C SER A 66 14.70 -67.65 3.09
N GLU A 67 14.33 -67.41 1.83
CA GLU A 67 13.99 -66.08 1.30
C GLU A 67 12.57 -65.67 1.73
N ARG A 68 11.62 -66.61 1.72
CA ARG A 68 10.27 -66.42 2.29
C ARG A 68 10.31 -66.00 3.77
N ARG A 69 11.20 -66.62 4.57
CA ARG A 69 11.43 -66.21 5.97
C ARG A 69 12.10 -64.85 6.08
N ALA A 70 13.04 -64.52 5.19
CA ALA A 70 13.67 -63.21 5.16
C ALA A 70 12.66 -62.10 4.86
N LEU A 71 11.78 -62.31 3.87
CA LEU A 71 10.67 -61.40 3.55
C LEU A 71 9.70 -61.24 4.73
N LEU A 72 9.27 -62.33 5.38
CA LEU A 72 8.38 -62.24 6.54
C LEU A 72 9.01 -61.49 7.74
N ALA A 73 10.33 -61.50 7.87
CA ALA A 73 11.06 -60.69 8.86
C ALA A 73 11.26 -59.22 8.42
N ILE A 74 11.23 -58.91 7.12
CA ILE A 74 11.16 -57.52 6.65
C ILE A 74 9.76 -56.94 6.95
N LYS A 75 8.71 -57.73 6.70
CA LYS A 75 7.31 -57.34 6.96
C LYS A 75 6.98 -57.07 8.44
N SER A 76 7.73 -57.58 9.41
CA SER A 76 7.48 -57.29 10.84
C SER A 76 7.96 -55.91 11.27
N ASP A 77 8.85 -55.29 10.51
CA ASP A 77 9.60 -54.09 10.92
C ASP A 77 9.19 -52.85 10.09
N LEU A 78 8.28 -53.02 9.13
CA LEU A 78 7.69 -51.96 8.31
C LEU A 78 6.31 -51.54 8.83
N TYR A 79 6.02 -50.24 8.76
CA TYR A 79 4.70 -49.71 9.07
C TYR A 79 3.68 -50.09 7.98
N ASN A 80 2.55 -50.67 8.40
CA ASN A 80 1.56 -51.28 7.52
C ASN A 80 0.14 -51.17 8.13
N SER A 81 -0.23 -49.96 8.60
CA SER A 81 -1.61 -49.63 9.01
C SER A 81 -2.60 -49.95 7.89
N ASP A 82 -2.26 -49.54 6.66
CA ASP A 82 -3.18 -49.50 5.52
C ASP A 82 -3.25 -50.85 4.78
N HIS A 83 -2.66 -51.90 5.39
CA HIS A 83 -2.70 -53.28 4.96
C HIS A 83 -2.19 -53.53 3.51
N TRP A 84 -1.35 -52.65 2.97
CA TRP A 84 -0.82 -52.79 1.61
C TRP A 84 0.07 -54.05 1.44
N LEU A 85 0.74 -54.50 2.51
CA LEU A 85 1.46 -55.79 2.59
C LEU A 85 0.54 -56.99 2.93
N SER A 86 -0.79 -56.87 2.85
CA SER A 86 -1.75 -57.94 3.15
C SER A 86 -1.53 -59.22 2.33
N SER A 87 -1.16 -59.09 1.04
CA SER A 87 -0.90 -60.24 0.15
C SER A 87 0.25 -61.15 0.60
N TRP A 88 1.13 -60.68 1.50
CA TRP A 88 2.28 -61.43 2.00
C TRP A 88 1.83 -62.49 3.01
N THR A 89 1.27 -63.60 2.50
CA THR A 89 0.77 -64.76 3.23
C THR A 89 0.99 -66.06 2.44
N GLY A 90 0.99 -67.21 3.11
CA GLY A 90 1.18 -68.52 2.48
C GLY A 90 2.64 -68.88 2.17
N TYR A 91 2.83 -69.74 1.16
CA TYR A 91 4.12 -70.37 0.82
C TYR A 91 4.78 -69.84 -0.46
N ASP A 92 4.02 -69.28 -1.38
CA ASP A 92 4.51 -68.79 -2.67
C ASP A 92 4.77 -67.28 -2.60
N CYS A 93 5.97 -66.89 -2.15
CA CYS A 93 6.33 -65.47 -2.04
C CYS A 93 6.46 -64.77 -3.39
N CYS A 94 6.66 -65.53 -4.49
CA CYS A 94 6.83 -64.99 -5.84
C CYS A 94 5.52 -64.40 -6.42
N ARG A 95 4.43 -64.46 -5.65
CA ARG A 95 3.12 -63.87 -5.96
C ARG A 95 2.69 -62.79 -4.97
N TRP A 96 3.57 -62.38 -4.05
CA TRP A 96 3.30 -61.30 -3.10
C TRP A 96 3.45 -59.93 -3.79
N ARG A 97 2.60 -58.95 -3.43
CA ARG A 97 2.70 -57.59 -3.96
C ARG A 97 4.11 -57.05 -3.73
N GLY A 98 4.75 -56.59 -4.80
CA GLY A 98 6.11 -56.06 -4.77
C GLY A 98 7.24 -57.10 -4.80
N VAL A 99 6.94 -58.40 -4.80
CA VAL A 99 7.95 -59.47 -4.89
C VAL A 99 7.87 -60.14 -6.26
N ALA A 100 9.01 -60.30 -6.93
CA ALA A 100 9.12 -61.18 -8.10
C ALA A 100 10.38 -62.04 -8.05
N CYS A 101 10.30 -63.23 -8.63
CA CYS A 101 11.35 -64.24 -8.62
C CYS A 101 11.85 -64.56 -10.04
N ASP A 102 13.07 -65.08 -10.14
CA ASP A 102 13.59 -65.63 -11.39
C ASP A 102 12.86 -66.93 -11.79
N ASN A 103 12.38 -66.98 -13.03
CA ASN A 103 11.55 -68.07 -13.55
C ASN A 103 12.29 -69.41 -13.72
N THR A 104 13.61 -69.47 -13.54
CA THR A 104 14.43 -70.69 -13.72
C THR A 104 14.95 -71.24 -12.40
N THR A 105 15.26 -70.37 -11.44
CA THR A 105 15.89 -70.69 -10.15
C THR A 105 14.95 -70.51 -8.96
N ASN A 106 13.88 -69.72 -9.09
CA ASN A 106 12.92 -69.35 -8.02
C ASN A 106 13.50 -68.48 -6.89
N HIS A 107 14.68 -67.88 -7.10
CA HIS A 107 15.24 -66.85 -6.22
C HIS A 107 14.48 -65.53 -6.37
N VAL A 108 14.30 -64.78 -5.28
CA VAL A 108 13.75 -63.42 -5.30
C VAL A 108 14.73 -62.45 -6.00
N ILE A 109 14.25 -61.77 -7.06
CA ILE A 109 15.03 -60.83 -7.88
C ILE A 109 14.50 -59.38 -7.85
N LYS A 110 13.21 -59.18 -7.57
CA LYS A 110 12.62 -57.85 -7.32
C LYS A 110 11.99 -57.83 -5.94
N LEU A 111 12.31 -56.78 -5.18
CA LEU A 111 11.61 -56.38 -3.97
C LEU A 111 11.25 -54.89 -4.07
N ASP A 112 9.98 -54.60 -3.87
CA ASP A 112 9.37 -53.30 -4.08
C ASP A 112 8.44 -53.01 -2.90
N LEU A 113 8.86 -52.03 -2.12
CA LEU A 113 8.28 -51.67 -0.83
C LEU A 113 7.93 -50.17 -0.78
N HIS A 114 7.74 -49.54 -1.95
CA HIS A 114 7.29 -48.16 -2.06
C HIS A 114 5.99 -47.95 -1.24
N TYR A 115 6.00 -46.99 -0.32
CA TYR A 115 4.81 -46.67 0.48
C TYR A 115 3.80 -45.88 -0.38
N PRO A 116 2.55 -46.35 -0.57
CA PRO A 116 1.56 -45.65 -1.36
C PRO A 116 1.03 -44.41 -0.63
N LEU A 117 1.66 -43.26 -0.86
CA LEU A 117 1.17 -41.96 -0.40
C LEU A 117 0.10 -41.44 -1.38
N ASP A 118 -1.13 -41.27 -0.90
CA ASP A 118 -2.07 -40.33 -1.53
C ASP A 118 -1.56 -38.89 -1.29
N GLN A 119 -1.78 -37.98 -2.24
CA GLN A 119 -1.12 -36.66 -2.33
C GLN A 119 -1.30 -35.70 -1.14
N TYR A 120 -2.14 -36.04 -0.15
CA TYR A 120 -2.41 -35.25 1.06
C TYR A 120 -2.20 -36.03 2.37
N ALA A 121 -1.58 -37.22 2.32
CA ALA A 121 -1.35 -38.05 3.49
C ALA A 121 -0.11 -37.62 4.29
N SER A 122 -0.22 -37.61 5.62
CA SER A 122 0.94 -37.50 6.52
C SER A 122 1.87 -38.71 6.37
N PHE A 123 3.19 -38.50 6.43
CA PHE A 123 4.18 -39.58 6.39
C PHE A 123 3.85 -40.74 7.35
N PRO A 124 4.12 -42.00 6.97
CA PRO A 124 3.91 -43.16 7.83
C PRO A 124 4.73 -43.07 9.12
N ASN A 125 4.31 -43.80 10.16
CA ASN A 125 5.08 -43.91 11.40
C ASN A 125 6.40 -44.68 11.17
N GLU A 126 7.33 -44.53 12.11
CA GLU A 126 8.70 -45.08 12.03
C GLU A 126 8.72 -46.58 11.62
N SER A 127 9.49 -46.86 10.58
CA SER A 127 9.77 -48.18 10.00
C SER A 127 11.26 -48.47 10.08
N LYS A 128 11.68 -49.75 10.00
CA LYS A 128 13.10 -50.14 10.18
C LYS A 128 13.55 -51.12 9.12
N ILE A 129 14.77 -50.94 8.60
CA ILE A 129 15.37 -51.89 7.65
C ILE A 129 15.76 -53.16 8.41
N ASN A 130 14.95 -54.21 8.30
CA ASN A 130 15.28 -55.49 8.90
C ASN A 130 16.55 -56.08 8.24
N PRO A 131 17.57 -56.51 9.01
CA PRO A 131 18.81 -57.10 8.47
C PRO A 131 18.62 -58.38 7.63
N SER A 132 17.41 -58.96 7.58
CA SER A 132 17.10 -60.07 6.68
C SER A 132 17.05 -59.68 5.20
N LEU A 133 16.89 -58.40 4.87
CA LEU A 133 17.03 -57.88 3.50
C LEU A 133 18.33 -58.36 2.84
N PHE A 134 19.44 -58.30 3.58
CA PHE A 134 20.77 -58.68 3.08
C PHE A 134 20.97 -60.20 2.87
N LYS A 135 19.95 -61.02 3.14
CA LYS A 135 19.93 -62.47 2.82
C LYS A 135 19.45 -62.75 1.39
N LEU A 136 18.75 -61.80 0.74
CA LEU A 136 18.18 -61.94 -0.60
C LEU A 136 19.26 -61.67 -1.68
N LYS A 137 20.26 -62.54 -1.79
CA LYS A 137 21.50 -62.31 -2.56
C LYS A 137 21.34 -62.22 -4.09
N HIS A 138 20.14 -62.43 -4.62
CA HIS A 138 19.83 -62.41 -6.04
C HIS A 138 19.00 -61.18 -6.47
N LEU A 139 18.76 -60.22 -5.57
CA LEU A 139 18.07 -58.97 -5.90
C LEU A 139 18.79 -58.19 -7.00
N LYS A 140 17.99 -57.83 -8.01
CA LYS A 140 18.28 -56.92 -9.13
C LYS A 140 17.53 -55.60 -9.00
N TYR A 141 16.34 -55.60 -8.39
CA TYR A 141 15.54 -54.41 -8.15
C TYR A 141 15.22 -54.32 -6.65
N LEU A 142 15.56 -53.19 -6.04
CA LEU A 142 15.16 -52.84 -4.68
C LEU A 142 14.59 -51.42 -4.64
N ASP A 143 13.33 -51.29 -4.22
CA ASP A 143 12.68 -50.01 -3.96
C ASP A 143 12.19 -49.96 -2.53
N LEU A 144 12.61 -48.92 -1.80
CA LEU A 144 12.29 -48.63 -0.41
C LEU A 144 11.66 -47.22 -0.25
N SER A 145 11.24 -46.58 -1.34
CA SER A 145 10.87 -45.16 -1.36
C SER A 145 9.61 -44.83 -0.53
N CYS A 146 9.50 -43.55 -0.14
CA CYS A 146 8.37 -42.99 0.62
C CYS A 146 8.07 -43.61 2.01
N ASN A 147 8.93 -44.52 2.50
CA ASN A 147 8.87 -45.03 3.87
C ASN A 147 9.44 -44.00 4.88
N ASN A 148 9.33 -44.28 6.18
CA ASN A 148 9.90 -43.42 7.23
C ASN A 148 10.95 -44.19 8.04
N PHE A 149 12.20 -44.27 7.56
CA PHE A 149 13.22 -45.13 8.19
C PHE A 149 14.04 -44.50 9.33
N THR A 150 13.96 -43.18 9.52
CA THR A 150 14.60 -42.30 10.53
C THR A 150 16.13 -42.40 10.68
N SER A 151 16.77 -43.41 10.11
CA SER A 151 18.14 -43.88 10.36
C SER A 151 19.05 -43.66 9.15
N SER A 152 20.33 -44.03 9.23
CA SER A 152 21.25 -43.92 8.09
C SER A 152 21.13 -45.10 7.11
N VAL A 153 21.41 -44.83 5.84
CA VAL A 153 21.40 -45.85 4.77
C VAL A 153 22.42 -46.96 5.13
N PRO A 154 22.02 -48.24 5.26
CA PRO A 154 22.94 -49.28 5.69
C PRO A 154 23.96 -49.64 4.60
N SER A 155 25.26 -49.48 4.89
CA SER A 155 26.35 -49.87 3.98
C SER A 155 26.30 -51.33 3.52
N MET A 156 25.61 -52.20 4.26
CA MET A 156 25.32 -53.60 3.89
C MET A 156 24.50 -53.78 2.61
N ILE A 157 23.84 -52.73 2.08
CA ILE A 157 23.17 -52.74 0.77
C ILE A 157 24.18 -53.11 -0.34
N SER A 158 25.43 -52.66 -0.23
CA SER A 158 26.54 -53.02 -1.14
C SER A 158 26.79 -54.52 -1.29
N SER A 159 26.30 -55.35 -0.36
CA SER A 159 26.43 -56.82 -0.40
C SER A 159 25.40 -57.51 -1.30
N LEU A 160 24.65 -56.75 -2.10
CA LEU A 160 23.65 -57.20 -3.08
C LEU A 160 24.16 -56.97 -4.51
N ILE A 161 25.31 -57.57 -4.85
CA ILE A 161 26.12 -57.31 -6.06
C ILE A 161 25.40 -57.49 -7.43
N HIS A 162 24.19 -58.04 -7.44
CA HIS A 162 23.37 -58.23 -8.65
C HIS A 162 22.43 -57.05 -8.92
N MET A 163 22.46 -55.98 -8.13
CA MET A 163 21.55 -54.85 -8.24
C MET A 163 21.70 -54.10 -9.58
N GLU A 164 20.56 -53.88 -10.24
CA GLU A 164 20.40 -53.12 -11.49
C GLU A 164 19.57 -51.83 -11.24
N HIS A 165 18.64 -51.85 -10.28
CA HIS A 165 17.86 -50.69 -9.85
C HIS A 165 17.81 -50.58 -8.33
N LEU A 166 18.15 -49.40 -7.80
CA LEU A 166 18.06 -49.07 -6.37
C LEU A 166 17.34 -47.72 -6.19
N ASN A 167 16.19 -47.75 -5.53
CA ASN A 167 15.43 -46.56 -5.17
C ASN A 167 15.32 -46.45 -3.65
N LEU A 168 15.85 -45.36 -3.09
CA LEU A 168 15.84 -44.99 -1.67
C LEU A 168 15.13 -43.64 -1.43
N SER A 169 14.42 -43.11 -2.43
CA SER A 169 13.95 -41.72 -2.43
C SER A 169 12.84 -41.44 -1.41
N SER A 170 12.84 -40.23 -0.88
CA SER A 170 11.85 -39.74 0.10
C SER A 170 11.69 -40.62 1.35
N ALA A 171 12.64 -41.51 1.66
CA ALA A 171 12.47 -42.60 2.62
C ALA A 171 12.87 -42.25 4.08
N VAL A 172 13.01 -40.95 4.37
CA VAL A 172 13.42 -40.37 5.67
C VAL A 172 14.70 -40.98 6.25
N PHE A 173 15.71 -41.17 5.39
CA PHE A 173 17.08 -41.45 5.86
C PHE A 173 17.74 -40.17 6.40
N ASN A 174 18.69 -40.33 7.32
CA ASN A 174 19.51 -39.25 7.87
C ASN A 174 20.98 -39.68 7.99
N GLY A 175 21.92 -38.78 7.70
CA GLY A 175 23.36 -39.02 7.76
C GLY A 175 24.02 -39.29 6.41
N LEU A 176 25.32 -39.54 6.47
CA LEU A 176 26.20 -39.83 5.34
C LEU A 176 25.71 -41.00 4.47
N ILE A 177 25.68 -40.81 3.14
CA ILE A 177 25.47 -41.88 2.16
C ILE A 177 26.71 -42.81 2.10
N PRO A 178 26.55 -44.14 2.23
CA PRO A 178 27.69 -45.07 2.21
C PRO A 178 28.38 -45.16 0.85
N GLN A 179 29.64 -44.72 0.78
CA GLN A 179 30.53 -44.89 -0.38
C GLN A 179 30.62 -46.35 -0.88
N GLN A 180 30.33 -47.35 -0.04
CA GLN A 180 30.32 -48.76 -0.45
C GLN A 180 29.25 -49.09 -1.50
N LEU A 181 28.28 -48.21 -1.75
CA LEU A 181 27.33 -48.35 -2.87
C LEU A 181 28.04 -48.44 -4.24
N GLY A 182 29.24 -47.88 -4.39
CA GLY A 182 30.05 -48.00 -5.61
C GLY A 182 30.40 -49.44 -6.03
N ASN A 183 30.35 -50.40 -5.09
CA ASN A 183 30.55 -51.83 -5.40
C ASN A 183 29.44 -52.44 -6.28
N LEU A 184 28.30 -51.75 -6.47
CA LEU A 184 27.15 -52.22 -7.25
C LEU A 184 27.34 -51.96 -8.76
N SER A 185 28.42 -52.47 -9.36
CA SER A 185 28.82 -52.15 -10.75
C SER A 185 27.83 -52.51 -11.86
N ASN A 186 26.80 -53.32 -11.56
CA ASN A 186 25.68 -53.64 -12.47
C ASN A 186 24.55 -52.58 -12.45
N LEU A 187 24.62 -51.58 -11.57
CA LEU A 187 23.54 -50.62 -11.34
C LEU A 187 23.34 -49.69 -12.54
N ARG A 188 22.09 -49.61 -13.00
CA ARG A 188 21.60 -48.75 -14.09
C ARG A 188 20.80 -47.57 -13.57
N SER A 189 20.10 -47.73 -12.46
CA SER A 189 19.21 -46.72 -11.89
C SER A 189 19.50 -46.54 -10.41
N LEU A 190 19.79 -45.31 -10.02
CA LEU A 190 20.00 -44.90 -8.64
C LEU A 190 19.16 -43.64 -8.36
N ASP A 191 18.18 -43.77 -7.45
CA ASP A 191 17.43 -42.63 -6.91
C ASP A 191 17.69 -42.53 -5.39
N LEU A 192 18.28 -41.42 -4.97
CA LEU A 192 18.65 -41.07 -3.60
C LEU A 192 17.96 -39.78 -3.13
N ARG A 193 17.03 -39.22 -3.93
CA ARG A 193 16.37 -37.93 -3.70
C ARG A 193 15.75 -37.82 -2.31
N CYS A 194 16.06 -36.73 -1.62
CA CYS A 194 15.55 -36.44 -0.28
C CYS A 194 14.26 -35.59 -0.33
N CYS A 195 13.55 -35.49 0.79
CA CYS A 195 12.43 -34.56 0.94
C CYS A 195 12.75 -33.50 2.00
N ARG A 196 12.08 -32.34 1.92
CA ARG A 196 12.26 -31.22 2.86
C ARG A 196 12.26 -31.73 4.32
N SER A 197 13.32 -31.39 5.05
CA SER A 197 13.66 -31.76 6.44
C SER A 197 14.52 -33.02 6.72
N THR A 198 15.06 -33.72 5.72
CA THR A 198 16.10 -34.76 5.98
C THR A 198 17.52 -34.23 5.76
N GLN A 199 18.44 -34.52 6.69
CA GLN A 199 19.87 -34.20 6.53
C GLN A 199 20.62 -35.41 5.99
N VAL A 200 20.79 -35.47 4.67
CA VAL A 200 21.55 -36.52 3.96
C VAL A 200 22.63 -35.83 3.13
N TRP A 201 23.89 -36.23 3.34
CA TRP A 201 25.06 -35.58 2.75
C TRP A 201 26.09 -36.59 2.24
N LEU A 202 27.10 -36.09 1.52
CA LEU A 202 28.20 -36.89 0.97
C LEU A 202 29.58 -36.29 1.29
N ASP A 203 30.47 -37.14 1.81
CA ASP A 203 31.88 -36.79 2.10
C ASP A 203 32.80 -36.92 0.86
N ASP A 204 32.40 -37.71 -0.16
CA ASP A 204 33.14 -37.92 -1.42
C ASP A 204 32.21 -38.52 -2.49
N LEU A 205 32.42 -38.17 -3.76
CA LEU A 205 31.73 -38.70 -4.94
C LEU A 205 32.55 -39.75 -5.71
N ASN A 206 33.84 -39.98 -5.40
CA ASN A 206 34.70 -40.90 -6.16
C ASN A 206 34.15 -42.33 -6.31
N TRP A 207 33.30 -42.80 -5.39
CA TRP A 207 32.64 -44.11 -5.47
C TRP A 207 31.68 -44.23 -6.67
N LEU A 208 31.11 -43.13 -7.15
CA LEU A 208 30.26 -43.10 -8.34
C LEU A 208 31.00 -43.61 -9.57
N THR A 209 32.30 -43.29 -9.73
CA THR A 209 33.12 -43.69 -10.88
C THR A 209 33.17 -45.21 -11.14
N GLN A 210 32.81 -46.03 -10.15
CA GLN A 210 32.75 -47.49 -10.25
C GLN A 210 31.44 -48.01 -10.90
N LEU A 211 30.38 -47.20 -10.90
CA LEU A 211 29.04 -47.53 -11.43
C LEU A 211 28.97 -47.34 -12.96
N THR A 212 29.90 -47.97 -13.69
CA THR A 212 30.07 -47.80 -15.15
C THR A 212 28.87 -48.21 -16.03
N SER A 213 27.80 -48.75 -15.44
CA SER A 213 26.55 -49.15 -16.11
C SER A 213 25.40 -48.15 -15.96
N LEU A 214 25.61 -47.01 -15.29
CA LEU A 214 24.54 -46.12 -14.84
C LEU A 214 23.87 -45.36 -16.00
N GLU A 215 22.55 -45.46 -16.09
CA GLU A 215 21.67 -44.90 -17.12
C GLU A 215 20.77 -43.77 -16.54
N TYR A 216 20.41 -43.85 -15.26
CA TYR A 216 19.64 -42.85 -14.49
C TYR A 216 20.29 -42.57 -13.13
N LEU A 217 20.47 -41.29 -12.79
CA LEU A 217 20.95 -40.83 -11.49
C LEU A 217 20.13 -39.62 -11.00
N ASP A 218 19.50 -39.77 -9.83
CA ASP A 218 18.83 -38.70 -9.10
C ASP A 218 19.37 -38.64 -7.67
N MET A 219 19.89 -37.47 -7.27
CA MET A 219 20.40 -37.19 -5.93
C MET A 219 19.81 -35.88 -5.39
N SER A 220 18.63 -35.48 -5.86
CA SER A 220 18.06 -34.17 -5.55
C SER A 220 17.88 -33.95 -4.04
N CYS A 221 18.19 -32.75 -3.56
CA CYS A 221 18.23 -32.33 -2.17
C CYS A 221 19.21 -33.10 -1.27
N VAL A 222 20.17 -33.86 -1.83
CA VAL A 222 21.34 -34.36 -1.10
C VAL A 222 22.39 -33.24 -1.01
N ASP A 223 22.92 -33.00 0.19
CA ASP A 223 23.92 -31.97 0.46
C ASP A 223 25.31 -32.37 -0.07
N PHE A 224 25.83 -31.62 -1.04
CA PHE A 224 27.19 -31.75 -1.55
C PHE A 224 28.18 -30.72 -1.00
N SER A 225 27.82 -29.85 -0.05
CA SER A 225 28.71 -28.76 0.41
C SER A 225 30.09 -29.25 0.91
N THR A 226 30.18 -30.49 1.39
CA THR A 226 31.43 -31.16 1.79
C THR A 226 32.21 -31.85 0.68
N ALA A 227 31.62 -32.06 -0.50
CA ALA A 227 32.19 -32.83 -1.62
C ALA A 227 32.12 -32.15 -3.01
N ALA A 228 31.55 -30.94 -3.12
CA ALA A 228 31.24 -30.29 -4.39
C ALA A 228 32.46 -29.92 -5.25
N THR A 229 33.67 -29.79 -4.69
CA THR A 229 34.80 -29.10 -5.35
C THR A 229 35.28 -29.69 -6.69
N SER A 230 34.93 -30.94 -7.03
CA SER A 230 35.20 -31.55 -8.35
C SER A 230 34.07 -32.46 -8.88
N TRP A 231 32.81 -32.17 -8.52
CA TRP A 231 31.66 -33.03 -8.84
C TRP A 231 31.55 -33.40 -10.33
N LEU A 232 31.80 -32.43 -11.21
CA LEU A 232 31.66 -32.55 -12.66
C LEU A 232 32.62 -33.57 -13.30
N HIS A 233 33.82 -33.74 -12.73
CA HIS A 233 34.79 -34.75 -13.18
C HIS A 233 34.40 -36.16 -12.67
N GLN A 234 33.76 -36.25 -11.50
CA GLN A 234 33.43 -37.51 -10.84
C GLN A 234 32.18 -38.19 -11.41
N ILE A 235 31.26 -37.44 -12.04
CA ILE A 235 30.03 -37.94 -12.69
C ILE A 235 30.22 -38.12 -14.22
N ASN A 236 31.39 -38.63 -14.62
CA ASN A 236 31.81 -38.77 -16.03
C ASN A 236 31.38 -40.14 -16.62
N TYR A 237 30.14 -40.23 -17.13
CA TYR A 237 29.57 -41.48 -17.65
C TYR A 237 29.05 -41.37 -19.09
N ASN A 238 29.64 -42.17 -20.00
CA ASN A 238 29.16 -42.31 -21.39
C ASN A 238 27.84 -43.10 -21.51
N SER A 239 27.31 -43.64 -20.41
CA SER A 239 26.09 -44.47 -20.33
C SER A 239 24.83 -43.69 -19.96
N LEU A 240 24.98 -42.52 -19.35
CA LEU A 240 23.92 -41.80 -18.63
C LEU A 240 22.94 -41.09 -19.58
N GLU A 241 21.64 -41.31 -19.38
CA GLU A 241 20.56 -40.69 -20.16
C GLU A 241 19.77 -39.66 -19.32
N HIS A 242 19.76 -39.79 -17.99
CA HIS A 242 19.12 -38.87 -17.05
C HIS A 242 20.05 -38.51 -15.88
N LEU A 243 20.21 -37.21 -15.60
CA LEU A 243 20.95 -36.67 -14.45
C LEU A 243 20.12 -35.58 -13.75
N VAL A 244 19.80 -35.78 -12.47
CA VAL A 244 19.02 -34.85 -11.65
C VAL A 244 19.77 -34.56 -10.35
N LEU A 245 20.25 -33.33 -10.19
CA LEU A 245 21.01 -32.85 -9.01
C LEU A 245 20.40 -31.53 -8.49
N SER A 246 19.07 -31.48 -8.39
CA SER A 246 18.35 -30.27 -7.97
C SER A 246 18.45 -30.04 -6.46
N GLY A 247 18.67 -28.80 -6.01
CA GLY A 247 18.64 -28.45 -4.58
C GLY A 247 19.84 -28.98 -3.78
N CYS A 248 20.96 -29.28 -4.44
CA CYS A 248 22.07 -30.04 -3.87
C CYS A 248 23.25 -29.18 -3.36
N TRP A 249 23.15 -27.86 -3.47
CA TRP A 249 24.15 -26.87 -3.06
C TRP A 249 25.47 -26.99 -3.85
N LEU A 250 25.35 -27.23 -5.17
CA LEU A 250 26.48 -27.25 -6.09
C LEU A 250 27.00 -25.83 -6.37
N GLU A 251 28.30 -25.63 -6.23
CA GLU A 251 29.04 -24.44 -6.68
C GLU A 251 29.69 -24.67 -8.05
N ASP A 252 30.23 -23.59 -8.65
CA ASP A 252 31.06 -23.62 -9.86
C ASP A 252 32.26 -24.59 -9.72
N ALA A 253 32.49 -25.43 -10.74
CA ALA A 253 33.69 -26.27 -10.80
C ALA A 253 34.98 -25.42 -10.91
N THR A 254 36.02 -25.80 -10.18
CA THR A 254 37.24 -24.99 -10.04
C THR A 254 38.07 -24.90 -11.32
N GLU A 255 38.98 -23.90 -11.41
CA GLU A 255 39.82 -23.71 -12.61
C GLU A 255 40.64 -24.97 -12.96
N ASP A 256 41.08 -25.76 -11.96
CA ASP A 256 41.81 -27.02 -12.20
C ASP A 256 40.96 -28.03 -12.99
N ASP A 257 39.68 -28.22 -12.65
CA ASP A 257 38.75 -29.07 -13.41
C ASP A 257 38.58 -28.57 -14.86
N THR A 258 38.41 -27.25 -15.05
CA THR A 258 38.33 -26.67 -16.41
C THR A 258 39.62 -26.86 -17.20
N SER A 259 40.79 -26.89 -16.53
CA SER A 259 42.09 -27.09 -17.16
C SER A 259 42.32 -28.55 -17.58
N ILE A 260 41.85 -29.50 -16.76
CA ILE A 260 41.86 -30.95 -17.04
C ILE A 260 40.91 -31.28 -18.21
N MET A 261 39.73 -30.64 -18.26
CA MET A 261 38.80 -30.77 -19.39
C MET A 261 39.12 -29.82 -20.56
N GLY A 262 40.16 -28.98 -20.47
CA GLY A 262 40.59 -28.06 -21.53
C GLY A 262 39.59 -26.96 -21.90
N LEU A 263 38.62 -26.66 -21.04
CA LEU A 263 37.53 -25.69 -21.23
C LEU A 263 37.89 -24.28 -20.73
N ASN A 264 39.10 -23.80 -21.00
CA ASN A 264 39.49 -22.44 -20.62
C ASN A 264 38.80 -21.39 -21.52
N SER A 265 37.82 -20.69 -20.96
CA SER A 265 37.01 -19.67 -21.63
C SER A 265 37.71 -18.32 -21.85
N SER A 266 38.89 -18.09 -21.25
CA SER A 266 39.60 -16.80 -21.26
C SER A 266 40.65 -16.64 -22.36
N SER A 267 40.99 -17.71 -23.09
CA SER A 267 42.09 -17.68 -24.08
C SER A 267 41.65 -18.11 -25.49
N ASN A 268 41.94 -17.27 -26.49
CA ASN A 268 41.62 -17.50 -27.91
C ASN A 268 42.53 -18.54 -28.60
N GLN A 269 43.01 -19.57 -27.87
CA GLN A 269 43.80 -20.67 -28.40
C GLN A 269 43.37 -22.01 -27.76
N LEU A 270 42.39 -22.66 -28.37
CA LEU A 270 41.99 -24.02 -28.01
C LEU A 270 43.16 -25.01 -28.22
N LYS A 271 43.46 -25.83 -27.21
CA LYS A 271 44.19 -27.08 -27.41
C LYS A 271 43.21 -28.09 -28.03
N GLU A 272 43.54 -28.63 -29.20
CA GLU A 272 42.62 -29.43 -30.05
C GLU A 272 42.19 -30.81 -29.48
N ASN A 273 42.53 -31.15 -28.23
CA ASN A 273 42.36 -32.50 -27.67
C ASN A 273 41.59 -32.49 -26.34
N VAL A 274 40.30 -32.20 -26.41
CA VAL A 274 39.31 -32.41 -25.33
C VAL A 274 38.39 -33.58 -25.70
N PRO A 275 38.00 -34.49 -24.79
CA PRO A 275 37.08 -35.60 -25.10
C PRO A 275 35.62 -35.15 -25.40
N VAL A 276 35.32 -34.78 -26.65
CA VAL A 276 34.00 -34.30 -27.14
C VAL A 276 32.89 -35.38 -27.20
N ASN A 277 32.91 -36.34 -26.27
CA ASN A 277 32.10 -37.56 -26.31
C ASN A 277 31.34 -37.88 -25.00
N VAL A 278 31.73 -37.32 -23.86
CA VAL A 278 31.33 -37.80 -22.52
C VAL A 278 29.81 -37.91 -22.31
N TYR A 279 29.05 -36.84 -22.59
CA TYR A 279 27.62 -36.77 -22.25
C TYR A 279 26.67 -36.99 -23.44
N ARG A 280 27.13 -37.62 -24.54
CA ARG A 280 26.35 -37.75 -25.79
C ARG A 280 25.05 -38.56 -25.67
N LYS A 281 24.83 -39.27 -24.57
CA LYS A 281 23.60 -40.02 -24.30
C LYS A 281 22.55 -39.23 -23.51
N LEU A 282 22.93 -38.11 -22.89
CA LEU A 282 22.09 -37.38 -21.94
C LEU A 282 20.90 -36.74 -22.66
N LYS A 283 19.69 -37.03 -22.15
CA LYS A 283 18.40 -36.50 -22.65
C LYS A 283 17.76 -35.55 -21.65
N HIS A 284 17.92 -35.83 -20.36
CA HIS A 284 17.38 -35.02 -19.26
C HIS A 284 18.54 -34.60 -18.36
N LEU A 285 18.74 -33.30 -18.23
CA LEU A 285 19.63 -32.67 -17.28
C LEU A 285 18.84 -31.65 -16.44
N ASN A 286 18.87 -31.81 -15.12
CA ASN A 286 18.28 -30.86 -14.18
C ASN A 286 19.30 -30.54 -13.07
N LEU A 287 19.64 -29.26 -12.94
CA LEU A 287 20.50 -28.70 -11.88
C LEU A 287 19.82 -27.52 -11.13
N ALA A 288 18.48 -27.51 -11.08
CA ALA A 288 17.70 -26.44 -10.47
C ALA A 288 18.03 -26.21 -8.98
N GLY A 289 18.03 -24.97 -8.49
CA GLY A 289 18.17 -24.71 -7.05
C GLY A 289 19.59 -24.94 -6.50
N ASN A 290 20.62 -24.48 -7.22
CA ASN A 290 22.03 -24.57 -6.81
C ASN A 290 22.71 -23.18 -6.85
N SER A 291 24.02 -23.10 -6.59
CA SER A 291 24.82 -21.86 -6.64
C SER A 291 25.80 -21.85 -7.82
N LEU A 292 25.33 -22.29 -9.00
CA LEU A 292 26.11 -22.26 -10.23
C LEU A 292 26.09 -20.84 -10.81
N THR A 293 27.26 -20.24 -11.08
CA THR A 293 27.35 -18.91 -11.71
C THR A 293 27.49 -18.97 -13.24
N LYS A 294 27.75 -20.18 -13.77
CA LYS A 294 27.94 -20.48 -15.20
C LYS A 294 27.37 -21.87 -15.51
N ILE A 295 26.99 -22.11 -16.76
CA ILE A 295 26.58 -23.46 -17.20
C ILE A 295 27.83 -24.38 -17.22
N PRO A 296 27.85 -25.50 -16.48
CA PRO A 296 29.09 -26.28 -16.28
C PRO A 296 29.47 -27.21 -17.45
N PHE A 297 28.69 -27.26 -18.54
CA PHE A 297 28.90 -28.18 -19.66
C PHE A 297 29.24 -27.46 -20.98
N ASP A 298 30.13 -28.06 -21.78
CA ASP A 298 30.24 -27.72 -23.19
C ASP A 298 29.02 -28.28 -23.95
N MET A 299 28.17 -27.38 -24.43
CA MET A 299 26.95 -27.67 -25.20
C MET A 299 27.21 -28.57 -26.44
N ARG A 300 28.45 -28.64 -26.95
CA ARG A 300 28.84 -29.58 -28.02
C ARG A 300 28.77 -31.06 -27.62
N SER A 301 28.71 -31.35 -26.31
CA SER A 301 28.61 -32.72 -25.79
C SER A 301 27.16 -33.22 -25.65
N LEU A 302 26.19 -32.31 -25.49
CA LEU A 302 24.80 -32.58 -25.11
C LEU A 302 23.85 -32.78 -26.32
N VAL A 303 24.35 -33.37 -27.41
CA VAL A 303 23.68 -33.37 -28.73
C VAL A 303 22.30 -34.06 -28.81
N ASN A 304 21.93 -34.86 -27.80
CA ASN A 304 20.66 -35.59 -27.71
C ASN A 304 19.75 -35.08 -26.57
N LEU A 305 20.05 -33.90 -26.00
CA LEU A 305 19.29 -33.34 -24.89
C LEU A 305 17.88 -32.95 -25.33
N GLU A 306 16.86 -33.42 -24.60
CA GLU A 306 15.44 -33.12 -24.79
C GLU A 306 14.89 -32.18 -23.71
N TYR A 307 15.46 -32.22 -22.50
CA TYR A 307 15.07 -31.43 -21.33
C TYR A 307 16.34 -30.85 -20.65
N LEU A 308 16.36 -29.54 -20.47
CA LEU A 308 17.37 -28.80 -19.70
C LEU A 308 16.69 -27.88 -18.69
N ASP A 309 16.98 -28.08 -17.42
CA ASP A 309 16.56 -27.20 -16.32
C ASP A 309 17.79 -26.73 -15.54
N LEU A 310 17.95 -25.41 -15.49
CA LEU A 310 19.00 -24.66 -14.78
C LEU A 310 18.41 -23.57 -13.87
N SER A 311 17.11 -23.68 -13.53
CA SER A 311 16.34 -22.69 -12.78
C SER A 311 16.90 -22.42 -11.38
N SER A 312 16.54 -21.29 -10.77
CA SER A 312 16.89 -20.95 -9.37
C SER A 312 18.40 -21.12 -9.08
N ASN A 313 19.24 -20.42 -9.84
CA ASN A 313 20.70 -20.48 -9.74
C ASN A 313 21.29 -19.05 -9.79
N GLU A 314 22.62 -18.93 -9.82
CA GLU A 314 23.33 -17.65 -9.88
C GLU A 314 23.91 -17.36 -11.29
N ILE A 315 23.36 -17.97 -12.35
CA ILE A 315 23.98 -17.99 -13.68
C ILE A 315 24.00 -16.58 -14.28
N THR A 316 25.20 -16.13 -14.67
CA THR A 316 25.46 -14.80 -15.24
C THR A 316 25.86 -14.87 -16.72
N GLY A 317 25.78 -13.73 -17.41
CA GLY A 317 26.20 -13.58 -18.81
C GLY A 317 25.04 -13.63 -19.79
N GLU A 318 25.28 -14.05 -21.03
CA GLU A 318 24.29 -14.11 -22.12
C GLU A 318 23.86 -15.55 -22.42
N ILE A 319 22.62 -15.75 -22.89
CA ILE A 319 22.10 -17.06 -23.32
C ILE A 319 22.94 -17.57 -24.51
N SER A 320 23.76 -18.60 -24.30
CA SER A 320 24.78 -19.02 -25.29
C SER A 320 24.71 -20.51 -25.68
N LEU A 321 23.54 -20.95 -26.13
CA LEU A 321 23.35 -22.31 -26.65
C LEU A 321 24.04 -22.57 -28.00
N SER A 322 24.37 -21.51 -28.76
CA SER A 322 24.79 -21.58 -30.18
C SER A 322 26.02 -22.44 -30.52
N LYS A 323 26.77 -22.88 -29.51
CA LYS A 323 27.92 -23.79 -29.67
C LYS A 323 27.47 -25.26 -29.72
N GLY A 324 26.34 -25.61 -29.12
CA GLY A 324 25.74 -26.96 -29.16
C GLY A 324 24.65 -27.06 -30.23
N ASN A 325 24.59 -28.20 -30.90
CA ASN A 325 23.63 -28.47 -31.96
C ASN A 325 22.40 -29.22 -31.40
N LEU A 326 21.70 -28.60 -30.45
CA LEU A 326 20.72 -29.23 -29.53
C LEU A 326 19.34 -29.50 -30.18
N ASN A 327 19.30 -30.03 -31.39
CA ASN A 327 18.07 -30.14 -32.22
C ASN A 327 16.92 -30.98 -31.64
N HIS A 328 17.16 -31.68 -30.53
CA HIS A 328 16.17 -32.50 -29.82
C HIS A 328 15.52 -31.79 -28.61
N LEU A 329 15.98 -30.59 -28.26
CA LEU A 329 15.52 -29.84 -27.08
C LEU A 329 14.04 -29.45 -27.22
N LYS A 330 13.24 -29.81 -26.21
CA LYS A 330 11.81 -29.55 -26.08
C LYS A 330 11.47 -28.68 -24.88
N HIS A 331 12.21 -28.85 -23.79
CA HIS A 331 12.02 -28.08 -22.56
C HIS A 331 13.34 -27.40 -22.21
N LEU A 332 13.30 -26.08 -22.07
CA LEU A 332 14.38 -25.25 -21.58
C LEU A 332 13.85 -24.33 -20.48
N ASP A 333 14.37 -24.52 -19.28
CA ASP A 333 14.17 -23.65 -18.13
C ASP A 333 15.51 -23.07 -17.67
N MET A 334 15.59 -21.73 -17.61
CA MET A 334 16.71 -20.99 -17.01
C MET A 334 16.20 -19.85 -16.10
N SER A 335 15.00 -20.00 -15.54
CA SER A 335 14.34 -19.03 -14.67
C SER A 335 15.08 -18.75 -13.36
N GLY A 336 14.76 -17.64 -12.66
CA GLY A 336 15.31 -17.33 -11.33
C GLY A 336 16.84 -17.28 -11.30
N ASN A 337 17.43 -16.48 -12.18
CA ASN A 337 18.88 -16.43 -12.42
C ASN A 337 19.36 -14.97 -12.64
N GLN A 338 20.63 -14.79 -13.04
CA GLN A 338 21.24 -13.48 -13.30
C GLN A 338 21.59 -13.28 -14.79
N ILE A 339 20.85 -13.93 -15.69
CA ILE A 339 21.12 -13.94 -17.13
C ILE A 339 20.73 -12.59 -17.75
N SER A 340 21.52 -12.12 -18.69
CA SER A 340 21.48 -10.78 -19.26
C SER A 340 21.67 -10.81 -20.78
N GLY A 341 21.71 -9.65 -21.44
CA GLY A 341 21.80 -9.54 -22.89
C GLY A 341 20.43 -9.62 -23.56
N GLU A 342 20.34 -10.20 -24.75
CA GLU A 342 19.10 -10.33 -25.54
C GLU A 342 18.73 -11.80 -25.75
N ILE A 343 17.45 -12.10 -26.03
CA ILE A 343 17.01 -13.44 -26.44
C ILE A 343 17.64 -13.74 -27.82
N PRO A 344 18.58 -14.70 -27.94
CA PRO A 344 19.39 -14.82 -29.14
C PRO A 344 18.58 -15.47 -30.27
N LEU A 345 18.69 -14.94 -31.49
CA LEU A 345 18.03 -15.49 -32.69
C LEU A 345 18.30 -17.00 -32.89
N ASN A 346 19.45 -17.49 -32.41
CA ASN A 346 19.82 -18.91 -32.48
C ASN A 346 19.03 -19.82 -31.53
N LEU A 347 18.42 -19.30 -30.46
CA LEU A 347 17.48 -20.07 -29.63
C LEU A 347 16.24 -20.44 -30.47
N CYS A 348 15.75 -19.51 -31.29
CA CYS A 348 14.59 -19.70 -32.17
C CYS A 348 14.78 -20.75 -33.28
N ASN A 349 16.00 -21.27 -33.47
CA ASN A 349 16.28 -22.36 -34.40
C ASN A 349 15.92 -23.75 -33.82
N HIS A 350 15.64 -23.86 -32.51
CA HIS A 350 15.26 -25.11 -31.85
C HIS A 350 13.77 -25.40 -32.07
N ILE A 351 13.38 -25.64 -33.32
CA ILE A 351 11.98 -25.71 -33.77
C ILE A 351 11.09 -26.75 -33.04
N HIS A 352 11.67 -27.66 -32.25
CA HIS A 352 10.96 -28.67 -31.44
C HIS A 352 10.67 -28.22 -30.00
N LEU A 353 10.99 -26.97 -29.63
CA LEU A 353 10.76 -26.44 -28.29
C LEU A 353 9.25 -26.36 -27.99
N GLU A 354 8.81 -27.05 -26.95
CA GLU A 354 7.44 -27.08 -26.42
C GLU A 354 7.30 -26.20 -25.15
N TYR A 355 8.38 -25.99 -24.41
CA TYR A 355 8.43 -25.18 -23.18
C TYR A 355 9.70 -24.31 -23.19
N LEU A 356 9.54 -23.00 -23.01
CA LEU A 356 10.61 -22.03 -22.81
C LEU A 356 10.29 -21.13 -21.62
N ASP A 357 11.17 -21.14 -20.63
CA ASP A 357 11.05 -20.32 -19.43
C ASP A 357 12.38 -19.60 -19.15
N LEU A 358 12.29 -18.28 -18.99
CA LEU A 358 13.38 -17.38 -18.67
C LEU A 358 12.98 -16.37 -17.57
N HIS A 359 11.97 -16.67 -16.73
CA HIS A 359 11.46 -15.70 -15.75
C HIS A 359 12.49 -15.28 -14.69
N ASP A 360 12.25 -14.19 -13.97
CA ASP A 360 13.13 -13.65 -12.91
C ASP A 360 14.61 -13.62 -13.30
N ASN A 361 14.92 -12.77 -14.28
CA ASN A 361 16.24 -12.62 -14.86
C ASN A 361 16.53 -11.15 -15.20
N GLN A 362 17.58 -10.89 -15.98
CA GLN A 362 18.00 -9.55 -16.42
C GLN A 362 18.02 -9.43 -17.95
N VAL A 363 17.20 -10.23 -18.67
CA VAL A 363 17.09 -10.22 -20.13
C VAL A 363 16.55 -8.87 -20.60
N THR A 364 17.13 -8.37 -21.69
CA THR A 364 16.85 -7.05 -22.28
C THR A 364 16.49 -7.17 -23.76
N LYS A 365 16.29 -6.02 -24.43
CA LYS A 365 15.87 -5.89 -25.85
C LYS A 365 14.46 -6.39 -26.09
N GLU A 366 14.08 -6.48 -27.36
CA GLU A 366 12.76 -6.86 -27.83
C GLU A 366 12.64 -8.37 -28.04
N ILE A 367 11.41 -8.90 -27.92
CA ILE A 367 11.12 -10.29 -28.22
C ILE A 367 11.42 -10.52 -29.71
N PRO A 368 12.32 -11.45 -30.09
CA PRO A 368 12.79 -11.56 -31.46
C PRO A 368 11.69 -12.10 -32.37
N VAL A 369 11.43 -11.42 -33.49
CA VAL A 369 10.41 -11.82 -34.50
C VAL A 369 10.56 -13.28 -34.95
N SER A 370 11.79 -13.80 -34.98
CA SER A 370 12.12 -15.19 -35.30
C SER A 370 11.56 -16.23 -34.33
N MET A 371 11.04 -15.83 -33.17
CA MET A 371 10.35 -16.72 -32.23
C MET A 371 9.15 -17.44 -32.88
N GLU A 372 8.59 -16.88 -33.96
CA GLU A 372 7.57 -17.54 -34.81
C GLU A 372 7.97 -18.91 -35.38
N ASN A 373 9.26 -19.27 -35.39
CA ASN A 373 9.75 -20.57 -35.84
C ASN A 373 9.52 -21.69 -34.80
N LEU A 374 9.23 -21.35 -33.54
CA LEU A 374 9.00 -22.31 -32.45
C LEU A 374 7.56 -22.86 -32.48
N ILE A 375 7.12 -23.36 -33.63
CA ILE A 375 5.70 -23.66 -33.92
C ILE A 375 5.02 -24.72 -33.02
N TYR A 376 5.79 -25.45 -32.19
CA TYR A 376 5.28 -26.42 -31.21
C TYR A 376 5.27 -25.89 -29.76
N LEU A 377 5.64 -24.63 -29.55
CA LEU A 377 5.70 -24.00 -28.23
C LEU A 377 4.30 -23.91 -27.61
N LYS A 378 4.17 -24.39 -26.38
CA LYS A 378 2.96 -24.39 -25.55
C LYS A 378 3.08 -23.44 -24.36
N TYR A 379 4.26 -23.41 -23.74
CA TYR A 379 4.57 -22.56 -22.61
C TYR A 379 5.68 -21.58 -23.01
N LEU A 380 5.39 -20.29 -22.88
CA LEU A 380 6.37 -19.21 -23.00
C LEU A 380 6.24 -18.29 -21.79
N ASP A 381 7.28 -18.24 -20.97
CA ASP A 381 7.36 -17.38 -19.81
C ASP A 381 8.63 -16.53 -19.86
N LEU A 382 8.44 -15.21 -19.80
CA LEU A 382 9.47 -14.18 -19.80
C LEU A 382 9.26 -13.18 -18.64
N HIS A 383 8.51 -13.55 -17.60
CA HIS A 383 8.18 -12.73 -16.42
C HIS A 383 9.41 -12.12 -15.74
N GLY A 384 9.27 -10.99 -15.04
CA GLY A 384 10.31 -10.50 -14.11
C GLY A 384 11.64 -10.14 -14.79
N ASN A 385 11.59 -9.43 -15.92
CA ASN A 385 12.74 -9.15 -16.77
C ASN A 385 12.85 -7.66 -17.14
N ARG A 386 13.67 -7.32 -18.14
CA ARG A 386 13.89 -5.95 -18.65
C ARG A 386 13.67 -5.87 -20.16
N ILE A 387 12.76 -6.69 -20.68
CA ILE A 387 12.38 -6.74 -22.10
C ILE A 387 11.65 -5.45 -22.47
N THR A 388 11.95 -4.94 -23.67
CA THR A 388 11.54 -3.62 -24.19
C THR A 388 10.94 -3.77 -25.59
N GLY A 389 10.48 -2.68 -26.21
CA GLY A 389 9.92 -2.74 -27.56
C GLY A 389 8.45 -3.17 -27.52
N VAL A 390 8.03 -4.03 -28.44
CA VAL A 390 6.61 -4.38 -28.64
C VAL A 390 6.40 -5.90 -28.66
N ILE A 391 5.17 -6.36 -28.36
CA ILE A 391 4.81 -7.76 -28.60
C ILE A 391 4.81 -8.01 -30.12
N PRO A 392 5.62 -8.95 -30.66
CA PRO A 392 5.69 -9.16 -32.10
C PRO A 392 4.38 -9.72 -32.64
N HIS A 393 3.87 -9.12 -33.72
CA HIS A 393 2.66 -9.62 -34.39
C HIS A 393 2.81 -11.09 -34.88
N SER A 394 4.04 -11.55 -35.12
CA SER A 394 4.36 -12.93 -35.49
C SER A 394 4.23 -13.93 -34.34
N LEU A 395 4.13 -13.49 -33.08
CA LEU A 395 3.88 -14.38 -31.94
C LEU A 395 2.52 -15.08 -32.07
N GLY A 396 1.55 -14.43 -32.71
CA GLY A 396 0.26 -15.01 -33.12
C GLY A 396 0.32 -16.10 -34.20
N ASN A 397 1.52 -16.55 -34.61
CA ASN A 397 1.73 -17.74 -35.43
C ASN A 397 1.92 -19.01 -34.57
N LEU A 398 2.18 -18.88 -33.26
CA LEU A 398 2.42 -20.00 -32.34
C LEU A 398 1.10 -20.66 -31.89
N ILE A 399 0.33 -21.19 -32.83
CA ILE A 399 -1.06 -21.66 -32.61
C ILE A 399 -1.23 -22.79 -31.57
N HIS A 400 -0.15 -23.36 -31.05
CA HIS A 400 -0.14 -24.36 -29.98
C HIS A 400 0.15 -23.77 -28.58
N LEU A 401 0.29 -22.45 -28.46
CA LEU A 401 0.54 -21.78 -27.19
C LEU A 401 -0.68 -21.90 -26.25
N GLU A 402 -0.45 -22.49 -25.09
CA GLU A 402 -1.40 -22.78 -24.01
C GLU A 402 -1.20 -21.80 -22.83
N HIS A 403 0.04 -21.34 -22.60
CA HIS A 403 0.41 -20.34 -21.60
C HIS A 403 1.37 -19.29 -22.16
N LEU A 404 1.11 -18.01 -21.90
CA LEU A 404 1.96 -16.87 -22.23
C LEU A 404 2.03 -15.87 -21.07
N ASP A 405 3.19 -15.74 -20.44
CA ASP A 405 3.50 -14.68 -19.47
C ASP A 405 4.62 -13.76 -20.01
N LEU A 406 4.33 -12.46 -20.11
CA LEU A 406 5.26 -11.39 -20.47
C LEU A 406 5.30 -10.27 -19.40
N SER A 407 4.80 -10.53 -18.21
CA SER A 407 4.57 -9.55 -17.14
C SER A 407 5.85 -9.07 -16.45
N ILE A 408 5.75 -8.00 -15.65
CA ILE A 408 6.87 -7.33 -14.96
C ILE A 408 8.05 -7.08 -15.92
N ASN A 409 7.80 -6.25 -16.93
CA ASN A 409 8.74 -5.94 -18.00
C ASN A 409 8.59 -4.46 -18.45
N GLN A 410 9.15 -4.09 -19.62
CA GLN A 410 9.14 -2.73 -20.17
C GLN A 410 8.58 -2.71 -21.61
N ILE A 411 7.63 -3.61 -21.90
CA ILE A 411 6.96 -3.72 -23.21
C ILE A 411 6.00 -2.54 -23.40
N THR A 412 5.98 -2.00 -24.63
CA THR A 412 5.29 -0.78 -25.05
C THR A 412 4.40 -1.02 -26.27
N GLU A 413 3.69 0.02 -26.72
CA GLU A 413 2.66 -0.04 -27.77
C GLU A 413 1.50 -0.98 -27.41
N GLY A 414 0.58 -1.23 -28.35
CA GLY A 414 -0.64 -1.99 -28.09
C GLY A 414 -0.58 -3.49 -28.37
N ILE A 415 -1.44 -4.22 -27.67
CA ILE A 415 -1.65 -5.67 -27.82
C ILE A 415 -1.98 -5.98 -29.29
N PRO A 416 -1.17 -6.79 -30.02
CA PRO A 416 -1.36 -7.01 -31.44
C PRO A 416 -2.58 -7.91 -31.72
N LEU A 417 -3.37 -7.53 -32.73
CA LEU A 417 -4.60 -8.24 -33.14
C LEU A 417 -4.41 -9.75 -33.36
N SER A 418 -3.21 -10.17 -33.75
CA SER A 418 -2.85 -11.57 -34.06
C SER A 418 -2.71 -12.47 -32.83
N LEU A 419 -2.62 -11.95 -31.59
CA LEU A 419 -2.73 -12.80 -30.39
C LEU A 419 -4.07 -13.52 -30.35
N GLY A 420 -5.14 -12.91 -30.91
CA GLY A 420 -6.44 -13.56 -31.12
C GLY A 420 -6.47 -14.73 -32.12
N ASN A 421 -5.32 -15.20 -32.60
CA ASN A 421 -5.15 -16.46 -33.32
C ASN A 421 -4.81 -17.65 -32.40
N LEU A 422 -4.36 -17.38 -31.17
CA LEU A 422 -3.86 -18.38 -30.21
C LEU A 422 -5.02 -19.13 -29.54
N ILE A 423 -5.87 -19.80 -30.33
CA ILE A 423 -7.16 -20.36 -29.86
C ILE A 423 -7.05 -21.44 -28.77
N HIS A 424 -5.84 -21.91 -28.45
CA HIS A 424 -5.54 -22.86 -27.38
C HIS A 424 -5.00 -22.21 -26.09
N LEU A 425 -4.89 -20.88 -26.05
CA LEU A 425 -4.36 -20.16 -24.90
C LEU A 425 -5.33 -20.22 -23.71
N GLU A 426 -4.88 -20.86 -22.62
CA GLU A 426 -5.58 -21.02 -21.34
C GLU A 426 -5.15 -19.92 -20.34
N HIS A 427 -3.90 -19.41 -20.44
CA HIS A 427 -3.37 -18.34 -19.59
C HIS A 427 -2.66 -17.23 -20.39
N LEU A 428 -2.98 -15.97 -20.09
CA LEU A 428 -2.32 -14.77 -20.62
C LEU A 428 -2.09 -13.72 -19.53
N ASP A 429 -0.83 -13.47 -19.18
CA ASP A 429 -0.43 -12.35 -18.32
C ASP A 429 0.48 -11.38 -19.10
N LEU A 430 0.06 -10.10 -19.15
CA LEU A 430 0.81 -8.98 -19.74
C LEU A 430 1.00 -7.82 -18.73
N SER A 431 0.80 -8.09 -17.44
CA SER A 431 0.73 -7.11 -16.36
C SER A 431 2.07 -6.40 -16.09
N TYR A 432 2.04 -5.30 -15.33
CA TYR A 432 3.24 -4.55 -14.91
C TYR A 432 4.19 -4.21 -16.07
N ASN A 433 3.64 -3.55 -17.10
CA ASN A 433 4.32 -3.18 -18.33
C ASN A 433 3.99 -1.72 -18.71
N GLN A 434 4.26 -1.32 -19.96
CA GLN A 434 3.96 0.01 -20.51
C GLN A 434 3.07 -0.10 -21.77
N ILE A 435 2.24 -1.15 -21.83
CA ILE A 435 1.35 -1.45 -22.97
C ILE A 435 0.25 -0.40 -23.05
N ALA A 436 0.04 0.15 -24.24
CA ALA A 436 -0.82 1.31 -24.49
C ALA A 436 -1.90 1.03 -25.56
N GLY A 437 -2.77 2.00 -25.84
CA GLY A 437 -3.92 1.78 -26.74
C GLY A 437 -4.97 0.88 -26.11
N GLY A 438 -5.88 0.30 -26.90
CA GLY A 438 -7.06 -0.41 -26.38
C GLY A 438 -7.05 -1.93 -26.57
N ILE A 439 -7.81 -2.62 -25.71
CA ILE A 439 -7.97 -4.09 -25.71
C ILE A 439 -8.53 -4.55 -27.08
N PRO A 440 -7.78 -5.33 -27.89
CA PRO A 440 -8.21 -5.69 -29.23
C PRO A 440 -9.38 -6.67 -29.23
N LEU A 441 -10.38 -6.42 -30.10
CA LEU A 441 -11.61 -7.22 -30.19
C LEU A 441 -11.36 -8.73 -30.38
N SER A 442 -10.23 -9.08 -31.01
CA SER A 442 -9.82 -10.45 -31.33
C SER A 442 -9.34 -11.27 -30.13
N LEU A 443 -9.06 -10.67 -28.96
CA LEU A 443 -8.90 -11.44 -27.72
C LEU A 443 -10.20 -12.23 -27.39
N GLY A 444 -11.36 -11.72 -27.80
CA GLY A 444 -12.64 -12.45 -27.75
C GLY A 444 -12.73 -13.70 -28.65
N ASN A 445 -11.64 -14.12 -29.31
CA ASN A 445 -11.51 -15.42 -29.97
C ASN A 445 -10.93 -16.51 -29.05
N LEU A 446 -10.30 -16.12 -27.93
CA LEU A 446 -9.57 -17.02 -27.02
C LEU A 446 -10.54 -17.79 -26.10
N ILE A 447 -11.43 -18.60 -26.69
CA ILE A 447 -12.55 -19.25 -25.99
C ILE A 447 -12.14 -20.25 -24.90
N HIS A 448 -10.86 -20.62 -24.84
CA HIS A 448 -10.26 -21.50 -23.83
C HIS A 448 -9.55 -20.73 -22.69
N LEU A 449 -9.52 -19.40 -22.72
CA LEU A 449 -8.79 -18.59 -21.74
C LEU A 449 -9.47 -18.68 -20.36
N GLU A 450 -8.74 -19.20 -19.38
CA GLU A 450 -9.13 -19.34 -17.96
C GLU A 450 -8.56 -18.18 -17.12
N HIS A 451 -7.41 -17.62 -17.51
CA HIS A 451 -6.75 -16.50 -16.82
C HIS A 451 -6.35 -15.37 -17.78
N LEU A 452 -6.71 -14.12 -17.43
CA LEU A 452 -6.29 -12.90 -18.14
C LEU A 452 -5.91 -11.79 -17.15
N ASP A 453 -4.64 -11.41 -17.10
CA ASP A 453 -4.16 -10.22 -16.39
C ASP A 453 -3.55 -9.22 -17.39
N LEU A 454 -4.07 -7.99 -17.38
CA LEU A 454 -3.58 -6.84 -18.16
C LEU A 454 -3.27 -5.64 -17.25
N SER A 455 -3.16 -5.86 -15.94
CA SER A 455 -3.07 -4.82 -14.92
C SER A 455 -1.76 -4.03 -14.97
N ASN A 456 -1.71 -2.87 -14.30
CA ASN A 456 -0.50 -2.05 -14.16
C ASN A 456 0.15 -1.71 -15.53
N ASN A 457 -0.63 -1.08 -16.40
CA ASN A 457 -0.27 -0.75 -17.78
C ASN A 457 -0.83 0.65 -18.17
N GLN A 458 -0.80 0.99 -19.47
CA GLN A 458 -1.29 2.26 -20.03
C GLN A 458 -2.49 2.04 -20.98
N ILE A 459 -3.27 0.98 -20.77
CA ILE A 459 -4.39 0.58 -21.65
C ILE A 459 -5.52 1.60 -21.53
N THR A 460 -6.15 1.93 -22.66
CA THR A 460 -7.09 3.05 -22.86
C THR A 460 -8.30 2.63 -23.69
N GLY A 461 -9.36 3.44 -23.67
CA GLY A 461 -10.57 3.20 -24.46
C GLY A 461 -11.51 2.19 -23.79
N ASP A 462 -12.60 1.85 -24.47
CA ASP A 462 -13.72 1.11 -23.86
C ASP A 462 -13.54 -0.42 -23.96
N MET A 463 -13.94 -1.14 -22.91
CA MET A 463 -13.91 -2.61 -22.90
C MET A 463 -14.91 -3.21 -23.91
N HIS A 464 -14.41 -4.02 -24.84
CA HIS A 464 -15.21 -4.53 -25.95
C HIS A 464 -16.15 -5.69 -25.58
N VAL A 465 -17.37 -5.65 -26.14
CA VAL A 465 -18.43 -6.65 -25.93
C VAL A 465 -17.99 -8.09 -26.19
N SER A 466 -17.03 -8.33 -27.10
CA SER A 466 -16.55 -9.66 -27.52
C SER A 466 -15.81 -10.44 -26.44
N MET A 467 -15.42 -9.81 -25.32
CA MET A 467 -14.92 -10.53 -24.14
C MET A 467 -15.98 -11.48 -23.56
N ASN A 468 -17.27 -11.32 -23.90
CA ASN A 468 -18.35 -12.23 -23.50
C ASN A 468 -18.27 -13.65 -24.10
N ASN A 469 -17.35 -13.91 -25.02
CA ASN A 469 -17.05 -15.23 -25.56
C ASN A 469 -16.14 -16.06 -24.65
N LEU A 470 -15.44 -15.41 -23.70
CA LEU A 470 -14.45 -16.03 -22.81
C LEU A 470 -15.12 -16.81 -21.66
N ILE A 471 -16.06 -17.71 -21.99
CA ILE A 471 -16.95 -18.37 -21.01
C ILE A 471 -16.23 -19.28 -20.02
N HIS A 472 -14.96 -19.60 -20.26
CA HIS A 472 -14.08 -20.36 -19.37
C HIS A 472 -13.26 -19.46 -18.43
N LEU A 473 -13.31 -18.14 -18.58
CA LEU A 473 -12.51 -17.20 -17.80
C LEU A 473 -12.89 -17.23 -16.32
N GLU A 474 -11.91 -17.57 -15.47
CA GLU A 474 -12.02 -17.64 -14.02
C GLU A 474 -11.37 -16.43 -13.34
N TYR A 475 -10.30 -15.88 -13.93
CA TYR A 475 -9.58 -14.71 -13.45
C TYR A 475 -9.52 -13.60 -14.51
N LEU A 476 -9.94 -12.39 -14.14
CA LEU A 476 -9.81 -11.19 -14.96
C LEU A 476 -9.34 -10.00 -14.10
N ASP A 477 -8.10 -9.54 -14.31
CA ASP A 477 -7.59 -8.29 -13.74
C ASP A 477 -7.23 -7.30 -14.87
N LEU A 478 -7.83 -6.11 -14.81
CA LEU A 478 -7.62 -4.99 -15.71
C LEU A 478 -7.16 -3.73 -14.94
N SER A 479 -6.79 -3.87 -13.67
CA SER A 479 -6.60 -2.75 -12.76
C SER A 479 -5.36 -1.90 -13.08
N TRP A 480 -5.26 -0.70 -12.51
CA TRP A 480 -4.12 0.20 -12.73
C TRP A 480 -3.88 0.50 -14.22
N ASN A 481 -4.90 1.03 -14.89
CA ASN A 481 -4.92 1.37 -16.31
C ASN A 481 -5.75 2.67 -16.53
N HIS A 482 -5.98 3.03 -17.79
CA HIS A 482 -6.76 4.20 -18.23
C HIS A 482 -8.01 3.78 -19.05
N ILE A 483 -8.61 2.64 -18.74
CA ILE A 483 -9.77 2.08 -19.48
C ILE A 483 -11.01 2.92 -19.21
N THR A 484 -11.75 3.26 -20.26
CA THR A 484 -12.90 4.17 -20.25
C THR A 484 -14.23 3.45 -20.47
N GLY A 485 -15.32 4.22 -20.61
CA GLY A 485 -16.63 3.71 -21.01
C GLY A 485 -17.48 3.27 -19.81
N GLU A 486 -18.36 2.29 -20.04
CA GLU A 486 -19.17 1.62 -18.99
C GLU A 486 -18.79 0.15 -18.90
N ILE A 487 -18.94 -0.47 -17.72
CA ILE A 487 -18.75 -1.92 -17.53
C ILE A 487 -19.81 -2.66 -18.40
N PRO A 488 -19.43 -3.46 -19.41
CA PRO A 488 -20.40 -3.99 -20.37
C PRO A 488 -21.36 -5.01 -19.76
N LEU A 489 -22.66 -4.89 -20.09
CA LEU A 489 -23.69 -5.85 -19.65
C LEU A 489 -23.39 -7.31 -20.06
N SER A 490 -22.61 -7.52 -21.11
CA SER A 490 -22.24 -8.84 -21.61
C SER A 490 -21.26 -9.60 -20.69
N MET A 491 -20.64 -8.92 -19.72
CA MET A 491 -19.80 -9.53 -18.68
C MET A 491 -20.60 -10.50 -17.79
N GLY A 492 -21.91 -10.29 -17.62
CA GLY A 492 -22.81 -11.21 -16.90
C GLY A 492 -23.02 -12.58 -17.55
N ASN A 493 -22.34 -12.86 -18.67
CA ASN A 493 -22.26 -14.19 -19.31
C ASN A 493 -21.06 -15.02 -18.81
N LEU A 494 -20.07 -14.40 -18.17
CA LEU A 494 -18.78 -15.03 -17.82
C LEU A 494 -18.91 -15.85 -16.52
N THR A 495 -19.85 -16.78 -16.48
CA THR A 495 -20.33 -17.44 -15.25
C THR A 495 -19.30 -18.27 -14.49
N SER A 496 -18.13 -18.50 -15.08
CA SER A 496 -16.99 -19.20 -14.47
C SER A 496 -16.10 -18.27 -13.63
N LEU A 497 -16.25 -16.93 -13.76
CA LEU A 497 -15.42 -15.96 -13.05
C LEU A 497 -15.46 -16.18 -11.53
N LEU A 498 -14.27 -16.39 -10.97
CA LEU A 498 -13.96 -16.45 -9.55
C LEU A 498 -13.39 -15.12 -9.06
N HIS A 499 -12.64 -14.42 -9.91
CA HIS A 499 -11.99 -13.15 -9.60
C HIS A 499 -12.24 -12.10 -10.71
N LEU A 500 -12.69 -10.91 -10.33
CA LEU A 500 -12.88 -9.78 -11.24
C LEU A 500 -12.38 -8.47 -10.61
N ASN A 501 -11.29 -7.93 -11.17
CA ASN A 501 -10.73 -6.65 -10.77
C ASN A 501 -10.64 -5.68 -11.95
N VAL A 502 -11.26 -4.50 -11.79
CA VAL A 502 -11.24 -3.38 -12.73
C VAL A 502 -10.86 -2.06 -12.02
N SER A 503 -10.19 -2.18 -10.86
CA SER A 503 -9.87 -1.06 -9.98
C SER A 503 -8.87 -0.07 -10.60
N VAL A 504 -8.87 1.19 -10.16
CA VAL A 504 -7.92 2.23 -10.60
C VAL A 504 -7.93 2.37 -12.13
N ASN A 505 -9.07 2.85 -12.64
CA ASN A 505 -9.36 3.05 -14.07
C ASN A 505 -10.32 4.25 -14.23
N GLU A 506 -10.76 4.52 -15.45
CA GLU A 506 -11.70 5.61 -15.78
C GLU A 506 -13.13 5.10 -16.08
N PHE A 507 -13.50 3.90 -15.62
CA PHE A 507 -14.83 3.33 -15.85
C PHE A 507 -15.93 4.20 -15.23
N SER A 508 -17.01 4.39 -15.99
CA SER A 508 -18.10 5.29 -15.69
C SER A 508 -19.48 4.60 -15.72
N GLY A 509 -20.56 5.37 -15.61
CA GLY A 509 -21.92 4.84 -15.65
C GLY A 509 -22.36 4.18 -14.35
N CYS A 510 -22.88 2.96 -14.45
CA CYS A 510 -23.41 2.15 -13.35
C CYS A 510 -22.67 0.80 -13.22
N ILE A 511 -22.62 0.25 -12.00
CA ILE A 511 -22.38 -1.19 -11.79
C ILE A 511 -23.54 -1.97 -12.43
N PRO A 512 -23.31 -2.91 -13.37
CA PRO A 512 -24.38 -3.66 -14.02
C PRO A 512 -25.06 -4.67 -13.07
N ASP A 513 -26.39 -4.74 -13.11
CA ASP A 513 -27.16 -5.69 -12.28
C ASP A 513 -26.98 -7.16 -12.73
N VAL A 514 -26.58 -7.36 -13.99
CA VAL A 514 -26.21 -8.65 -14.58
C VAL A 514 -24.93 -9.26 -14.01
N LEU A 515 -24.08 -8.50 -13.28
CA LEU A 515 -22.96 -9.09 -12.52
C LEU A 515 -23.47 -10.03 -11.42
N GLY A 516 -24.70 -9.84 -10.93
CA GLY A 516 -25.36 -10.78 -10.01
C GLY A 516 -25.72 -12.15 -10.60
N ASN A 517 -25.30 -12.45 -11.85
CA ASN A 517 -25.35 -13.79 -12.44
C ASN A 517 -24.07 -14.61 -12.14
N LEU A 518 -22.97 -13.97 -11.75
CA LEU A 518 -21.63 -14.57 -11.59
C LEU A 518 -21.51 -15.33 -10.25
N VAL A 519 -22.41 -16.27 -9.98
CA VAL A 519 -22.64 -16.85 -8.63
C VAL A 519 -21.43 -17.56 -7.98
N TYR A 520 -20.36 -17.84 -8.73
CA TYR A 520 -19.10 -18.41 -8.22
C TYR A 520 -18.04 -17.35 -7.86
N LEU A 521 -18.27 -16.08 -8.21
CA LEU A 521 -17.37 -14.96 -7.96
C LEU A 521 -17.09 -14.81 -6.46
N LYS A 522 -15.79 -14.78 -6.13
CA LYS A 522 -15.23 -14.61 -4.79
C LYS A 522 -14.86 -13.15 -4.56
N ASP A 523 -14.27 -12.49 -5.55
CA ASP A 523 -13.74 -11.14 -5.41
C ASP A 523 -14.31 -10.24 -6.52
N LEU A 524 -14.86 -9.09 -6.11
CA LEU A 524 -15.42 -8.09 -7.02
C LEU A 524 -14.84 -6.71 -6.68
N LEU A 525 -13.79 -6.32 -7.40
CA LEU A 525 -12.96 -5.16 -7.12
C LEU A 525 -13.12 -4.10 -8.22
N MET A 526 -13.68 -2.95 -7.86
CA MET A 526 -14.05 -1.83 -8.74
C MET A 526 -13.61 -0.48 -8.15
N ARG A 527 -12.63 -0.51 -7.23
CA ARG A 527 -12.10 0.64 -6.48
C ARG A 527 -11.58 1.73 -7.40
N ALA A 528 -11.58 2.99 -6.97
CA ALA A 528 -10.94 4.11 -7.68
C ALA A 528 -11.35 4.23 -9.16
N ASN A 529 -12.64 4.46 -9.38
CA ASN A 529 -13.26 4.63 -10.70
C ASN A 529 -14.29 5.77 -10.66
N ASN A 530 -15.00 6.02 -11.77
CA ASN A 530 -16.03 7.04 -11.91
C ASN A 530 -17.47 6.47 -11.91
N LEU A 531 -17.68 5.30 -11.27
CA LEU A 531 -18.99 4.66 -11.20
C LEU A 531 -19.94 5.50 -10.32
N SER A 532 -21.13 5.81 -10.83
CA SER A 532 -21.93 6.94 -10.31
C SER A 532 -23.34 6.56 -9.82
N CYS A 533 -23.76 5.31 -9.97
CA CYS A 533 -25.13 4.85 -9.71
C CYS A 533 -25.31 4.27 -8.30
N GLN A 534 -26.48 3.69 -8.02
CA GLN A 534 -26.65 2.83 -6.85
C GLN A 534 -26.12 1.43 -7.12
N ILE A 535 -25.65 0.74 -6.08
CA ILE A 535 -25.26 -0.67 -6.17
C ILE A 535 -26.52 -1.52 -6.44
N PRO A 536 -26.52 -2.47 -7.38
CA PRO A 536 -27.69 -3.30 -7.66
C PRO A 536 -27.97 -4.34 -6.57
N GLU A 537 -29.25 -4.53 -6.20
CA GLU A 537 -29.72 -5.64 -5.34
C GLU A 537 -29.42 -7.04 -5.90
N ASN A 538 -29.13 -7.16 -7.21
CA ASN A 538 -28.72 -8.44 -7.79
C ASN A 538 -27.34 -8.91 -7.26
N ILE A 539 -26.48 -8.01 -6.79
CA ILE A 539 -25.14 -8.35 -6.26
C ILE A 539 -25.25 -9.22 -5.00
N GLY A 540 -26.33 -9.13 -4.22
CA GLY A 540 -26.56 -10.04 -3.07
C GLY A 540 -26.82 -11.51 -3.46
N ARG A 541 -26.90 -11.84 -4.75
CA ARG A 541 -26.95 -13.24 -5.22
C ARG A 541 -25.58 -13.92 -5.23
N LEU A 542 -24.50 -13.17 -5.06
CA LEU A 542 -23.12 -13.66 -5.10
C LEU A 542 -22.76 -14.35 -3.77
N HIS A 543 -23.43 -15.46 -3.45
CA HIS A 543 -23.26 -16.16 -2.18
C HIS A 543 -21.85 -16.75 -1.97
N SER A 544 -21.02 -16.79 -3.02
CA SER A 544 -19.61 -17.21 -2.97
C SER A 544 -18.65 -16.07 -2.63
N LEU A 545 -19.12 -14.82 -2.63
CA LEU A 545 -18.32 -13.61 -2.51
C LEU A 545 -17.66 -13.53 -1.12
N LEU A 546 -16.37 -13.20 -1.13
CA LEU A 546 -15.45 -13.04 -0.01
C LEU A 546 -15.03 -11.57 0.13
N ASP A 547 -14.73 -10.89 -0.99
CA ASP A 547 -14.42 -9.45 -1.01
C ASP A 547 -15.30 -8.67 -2.02
N PHE A 548 -15.72 -7.48 -1.60
CA PHE A 548 -16.39 -6.49 -2.43
C PHE A 548 -15.77 -5.11 -2.15
N ASP A 549 -14.99 -4.60 -3.11
CA ASP A 549 -14.45 -3.24 -3.06
C ASP A 549 -15.05 -2.39 -4.18
N ALA A 550 -15.81 -1.36 -3.79
CA ALA A 550 -16.28 -0.30 -4.67
C ALA A 550 -15.95 1.09 -4.11
N SER A 551 -14.88 1.20 -3.32
CA SER A 551 -14.39 2.43 -2.71
C SER A 551 -13.85 3.44 -3.73
N ILE A 552 -13.70 4.70 -3.33
CA ILE A 552 -13.20 5.82 -4.14
C ILE A 552 -13.96 5.89 -5.48
N ASN A 553 -15.26 6.15 -5.39
CA ASN A 553 -16.16 6.21 -6.54
C ASN A 553 -17.24 7.30 -6.33
N ASN A 554 -18.13 7.46 -7.30
CA ASN A 554 -19.26 8.38 -7.24
C ASN A 554 -20.60 7.69 -6.87
N LEU A 555 -20.57 6.48 -6.32
CA LEU A 555 -21.77 5.66 -6.06
C LEU A 555 -22.70 6.30 -5.04
N LYS A 556 -24.01 6.09 -5.20
CA LYS A 556 -25.09 6.77 -4.46
C LYS A 556 -26.19 5.81 -4.04
N GLY A 557 -27.29 6.32 -3.51
CA GLY A 557 -28.41 5.50 -3.05
C GLY A 557 -28.15 4.94 -1.65
N GLN A 558 -28.37 3.64 -1.45
CA GLN A 558 -28.16 2.94 -0.18
C GLN A 558 -27.36 1.65 -0.40
N ILE A 559 -26.78 1.10 0.67
CA ILE A 559 -26.24 -0.27 0.63
C ILE A 559 -27.43 -1.22 0.38
N PRO A 560 -27.36 -2.16 -0.59
CA PRO A 560 -28.49 -3.02 -0.93
C PRO A 560 -28.96 -3.88 0.23
N LEU A 561 -30.27 -4.13 0.32
CA LEU A 561 -30.85 -4.97 1.37
C LEU A 561 -30.30 -6.40 1.29
N SER A 562 -30.08 -6.88 0.06
CA SER A 562 -29.54 -8.20 -0.25
C SER A 562 -28.10 -8.43 0.21
N PHE A 563 -27.33 -7.38 0.57
CA PHE A 563 -26.00 -7.57 1.18
C PHE A 563 -26.12 -8.25 2.57
N GLY A 564 -27.30 -8.19 3.18
CA GLY A 564 -27.62 -8.95 4.39
C GLY A 564 -27.57 -10.49 4.22
N ASP A 565 -27.67 -11.01 3.00
CA ASP A 565 -27.67 -12.44 2.71
C ASP A 565 -26.28 -13.01 2.33
N LEU A 566 -25.26 -12.13 2.19
CA LEU A 566 -23.89 -12.48 1.79
C LEU A 566 -23.07 -13.10 2.94
N CYS A 567 -23.50 -14.26 3.44
CA CYS A 567 -22.94 -14.90 4.64
C CYS A 567 -21.48 -15.39 4.53
N ASN A 568 -20.91 -15.46 3.32
CA ASN A 568 -19.50 -15.77 3.10
C ASN A 568 -18.59 -14.55 3.03
N LEU A 569 -19.14 -13.33 2.97
CA LEU A 569 -18.36 -12.10 2.81
C LEU A 569 -17.42 -11.90 3.99
N GLU A 570 -16.14 -11.70 3.70
CA GLU A 570 -15.05 -11.52 4.67
C GLU A 570 -14.60 -10.05 4.72
N THR A 571 -14.71 -9.32 3.59
CA THR A 571 -14.42 -7.87 3.49
C THR A 571 -15.54 -7.13 2.75
N LEU A 572 -15.90 -5.95 3.25
CA LEU A 572 -16.80 -5.00 2.58
C LEU A 572 -16.17 -3.60 2.56
N ASN A 573 -15.73 -3.14 1.38
CA ASN A 573 -15.15 -1.82 1.19
C ASN A 573 -15.99 -0.93 0.25
N LEU A 574 -16.49 0.19 0.79
CA LEU A 574 -17.31 1.19 0.10
C LEU A 574 -16.83 2.63 0.37
N TYR A 575 -15.66 2.83 0.97
CA TYR A 575 -15.25 4.14 1.49
C TYR A 575 -15.11 5.21 0.39
N GLN A 576 -15.22 6.50 0.74
CA GLN A 576 -15.16 7.64 -0.20
C GLN A 576 -16.14 7.48 -1.37
N ASN A 577 -17.43 7.59 -1.06
CA ASN A 577 -18.54 7.52 -2.00
C ASN A 577 -19.66 8.51 -1.60
N ASN A 578 -20.77 8.50 -2.33
CA ASN A 578 -21.98 9.27 -2.03
C ASN A 578 -23.13 8.39 -1.47
N ILE A 579 -22.83 7.22 -0.92
CA ILE A 579 -23.83 6.25 -0.42
C ILE A 579 -24.42 6.74 0.89
N GLY A 580 -25.75 6.60 1.05
CA GLY A 580 -26.48 6.97 2.27
C GLY A 580 -27.45 5.89 2.72
N GLY A 581 -28.54 6.30 3.39
CA GLY A 581 -29.49 5.37 4.00
C GLY A 581 -29.07 4.93 5.40
N GLU A 582 -29.57 3.76 5.85
CA GLU A 582 -29.31 3.20 7.19
C GLU A 582 -28.61 1.84 7.11
N LEU A 583 -27.78 1.55 8.11
CA LEU A 583 -27.07 0.26 8.23
C LEU A 583 -27.94 -0.86 8.84
N THR A 584 -29.17 -0.55 9.24
CA THR A 584 -30.13 -1.45 9.91
C THR A 584 -30.22 -2.81 9.22
N ASN A 585 -30.50 -2.84 7.91
CA ASN A 585 -30.77 -4.07 7.16
C ASN A 585 -29.52 -4.92 6.91
N LEU A 586 -28.36 -4.29 6.69
CA LEU A 586 -27.08 -4.98 6.48
C LEU A 586 -26.73 -5.86 7.70
N PHE A 587 -26.68 -5.25 8.88
CA PHE A 587 -26.34 -5.96 10.12
C PHE A 587 -27.46 -6.89 10.59
N ASP A 588 -28.73 -6.51 10.43
CA ASP A 588 -29.85 -7.42 10.73
C ASP A 588 -29.88 -8.63 9.81
N GLY A 589 -29.43 -8.54 8.55
CA GLY A 589 -29.29 -9.68 7.64
C GLY A 589 -28.13 -10.58 8.07
N LEU A 590 -26.90 -10.04 8.07
CA LEU A 590 -25.67 -10.79 8.36
C LEU A 590 -25.71 -11.48 9.74
N SER A 591 -26.39 -10.89 10.72
CA SER A 591 -26.57 -11.47 12.05
C SER A 591 -27.60 -12.62 12.14
N LYS A 592 -28.18 -13.05 11.01
CA LYS A 592 -29.04 -14.23 10.85
C LYS A 592 -28.35 -15.37 10.09
N CYS A 593 -27.12 -15.19 9.64
CA CYS A 593 -26.38 -16.19 8.85
C CYS A 593 -26.27 -17.56 9.58
N PRO A 594 -26.61 -18.70 8.94
CA PRO A 594 -26.78 -19.98 9.65
C PRO A 594 -25.56 -20.56 10.36
N GLN A 595 -24.34 -20.14 10.01
CA GLN A 595 -23.09 -20.56 10.66
C GLN A 595 -22.38 -19.37 11.37
N GLY A 596 -23.09 -18.26 11.58
CA GLY A 596 -22.49 -16.94 11.76
C GLY A 596 -22.16 -16.29 10.41
N SER A 597 -21.88 -14.99 10.43
CA SER A 597 -21.27 -14.27 9.30
C SER A 597 -19.75 -14.39 9.40
N LYS A 598 -19.07 -14.46 8.25
CA LYS A 598 -17.61 -14.44 8.16
C LYS A 598 -16.98 -13.04 8.16
N LEU A 599 -17.78 -11.98 8.23
CA LEU A 599 -17.31 -10.62 7.95
C LEU A 599 -16.23 -10.16 8.96
N GLN A 600 -15.00 -10.02 8.46
CA GLN A 600 -13.79 -9.64 9.21
C GLN A 600 -13.50 -8.14 9.10
N ALA A 601 -13.80 -7.51 7.96
CA ALA A 601 -13.48 -6.10 7.71
C ALA A 601 -14.64 -5.33 7.07
N ILE A 602 -14.89 -4.11 7.57
CA ILE A 602 -15.89 -3.16 7.04
C ILE A 602 -15.25 -1.78 6.95
N TYR A 603 -15.14 -1.25 5.73
CA TYR A 603 -14.61 0.09 5.45
C TYR A 603 -15.64 0.90 4.65
N ILE A 604 -16.49 1.67 5.33
CA ILE A 604 -17.59 2.42 4.71
C ILE A 604 -17.53 3.92 5.03
N TYR A 605 -16.34 4.40 5.41
CA TYR A 605 -16.11 5.77 5.82
C TYR A 605 -16.18 6.79 4.67
N GLY A 606 -16.30 8.08 4.99
CA GLY A 606 -16.33 9.14 3.97
C GLY A 606 -17.54 9.02 3.04
N ASN A 607 -18.71 8.85 3.63
CA ASN A 607 -19.99 8.61 2.94
C ASN A 607 -21.10 9.49 3.54
N LYS A 608 -22.35 9.21 3.18
CA LYS A 608 -23.57 9.94 3.61
C LYS A 608 -24.52 9.03 4.38
N LEU A 609 -23.99 7.98 5.02
CA LEU A 609 -24.75 7.03 5.84
C LEU A 609 -25.36 7.74 7.05
N SER A 610 -26.54 7.28 7.48
CA SER A 610 -27.40 7.99 8.41
C SER A 610 -28.22 7.04 9.29
N GLY A 611 -29.02 7.59 10.19
CA GLY A 611 -29.80 6.80 11.15
C GLY A 611 -28.91 6.20 12.25
N SER A 612 -29.40 5.12 12.87
CA SER A 612 -28.72 4.46 13.99
C SER A 612 -28.02 3.18 13.58
N ILE A 613 -26.86 2.92 14.20
CA ILE A 613 -26.24 1.60 14.18
C ILE A 613 -27.14 0.65 15.00
N PRO A 614 -27.56 -0.51 14.45
CA PRO A 614 -28.34 -1.49 15.19
C PRO A 614 -27.46 -2.36 16.09
N SER A 615 -28.02 -2.87 17.18
CA SER A 615 -27.31 -3.78 18.10
C SER A 615 -27.03 -5.17 17.51
N SER A 616 -27.56 -5.49 16.32
CA SER A 616 -27.21 -6.68 15.54
C SER A 616 -25.75 -6.69 15.07
N LEU A 617 -25.10 -5.53 14.96
CA LEU A 617 -23.64 -5.41 14.80
C LEU A 617 -22.92 -6.27 15.84
N GLY A 618 -23.37 -6.24 17.10
CA GLY A 618 -22.76 -6.93 18.22
C GLY A 618 -22.81 -8.46 18.18
N LYS A 619 -23.25 -9.07 17.07
CA LYS A 619 -23.22 -10.52 16.80
C LYS A 619 -22.17 -10.93 15.76
N LEU A 620 -21.48 -9.98 15.12
CA LEU A 620 -20.47 -10.25 14.08
C LEU A 620 -19.13 -10.67 14.72
N ALA A 621 -19.09 -11.85 15.33
CA ALA A 621 -17.99 -12.24 16.21
C ALA A 621 -16.60 -12.35 15.55
N GLN A 622 -16.53 -12.47 14.22
CA GLN A 622 -15.29 -12.50 13.44
C GLN A 622 -14.80 -11.10 13.00
N LEU A 623 -15.57 -10.04 13.27
CA LEU A 623 -15.25 -8.68 12.86
C LEU A 623 -14.00 -8.18 13.59
N GLN A 624 -12.94 -7.91 12.83
CA GLN A 624 -11.64 -7.42 13.29
C GLN A 624 -11.48 -5.92 13.02
N PHE A 625 -11.99 -5.43 11.88
CA PHE A 625 -11.86 -4.04 11.44
C PHE A 625 -13.22 -3.42 11.16
N LEU A 626 -13.53 -2.32 11.85
CA LEU A 626 -14.73 -1.52 11.63
C LEU A 626 -14.38 -0.04 11.48
N ASP A 627 -14.44 0.48 10.24
CA ASP A 627 -14.41 1.91 9.97
C ASP A 627 -15.73 2.38 9.35
N ILE A 628 -16.44 3.19 10.13
CA ILE A 628 -17.70 3.85 9.78
C ILE A 628 -17.60 5.38 9.92
N SER A 629 -16.38 5.90 9.99
CA SER A 629 -16.09 7.32 10.25
C SER A 629 -16.55 8.24 9.11
N TRP A 630 -16.52 9.56 9.33
CA TRP A 630 -16.86 10.56 8.30
C TRP A 630 -18.21 10.28 7.61
N ASN A 631 -19.26 10.19 8.41
CA ASN A 631 -20.62 9.89 7.98
C ASN A 631 -21.63 10.76 8.78
N SER A 632 -22.93 10.50 8.64
CA SER A 632 -24.01 11.18 9.38
C SER A 632 -24.77 10.23 10.32
N LEU A 633 -24.09 9.20 10.85
CA LEU A 633 -24.67 8.26 11.82
C LEU A 633 -24.95 8.95 13.16
N GLN A 634 -26.01 8.53 13.84
CA GLN A 634 -26.51 9.16 15.06
C GLN A 634 -27.17 8.15 16.00
N GLY A 635 -27.53 8.58 17.21
CA GLY A 635 -28.19 7.73 18.21
C GLY A 635 -27.23 7.08 19.20
N ASN A 636 -27.73 6.15 20.01
CA ASN A 636 -27.04 5.69 21.21
C ASN A 636 -26.23 4.40 20.98
N MET A 637 -24.92 4.46 21.19
CA MET A 637 -24.06 3.28 21.30
C MET A 637 -24.06 2.76 22.73
N THR A 638 -24.19 1.44 22.89
CA THR A 638 -24.26 0.72 24.17
C THR A 638 -23.55 -0.63 24.05
N GLU A 639 -23.30 -1.30 25.17
CA GLU A 639 -22.59 -2.59 25.28
C GLU A 639 -23.16 -3.67 24.35
N ALA A 640 -24.48 -3.63 24.10
CA ALA A 640 -25.17 -4.55 23.20
C ALA A 640 -24.56 -4.58 21.78
N HIS A 641 -24.13 -3.41 21.27
CA HIS A 641 -23.52 -3.24 19.94
C HIS A 641 -22.12 -3.87 19.83
N PHE A 642 -21.51 -4.18 20.97
CA PHE A 642 -20.17 -4.77 21.06
C PHE A 642 -20.19 -6.21 21.59
N SER A 643 -21.35 -6.70 22.01
CA SER A 643 -21.49 -7.80 22.99
C SER A 643 -20.88 -9.16 22.63
N GLN A 644 -20.61 -9.44 21.35
CA GLN A 644 -19.94 -10.65 20.87
C GLN A 644 -18.76 -10.35 19.91
N LEU A 645 -18.30 -9.10 19.80
CA LEU A 645 -17.25 -8.68 18.86
C LEU A 645 -15.84 -9.10 19.31
N THR A 646 -15.64 -10.37 19.66
CA THR A 646 -14.44 -10.88 20.33
C THR A 646 -13.12 -10.72 19.55
N SER A 647 -13.19 -10.55 18.23
CA SER A 647 -12.02 -10.40 17.36
C SER A 647 -11.64 -8.94 17.05
N LEU A 648 -12.38 -7.94 17.57
CA LEU A 648 -12.25 -6.54 17.18
C LEU A 648 -10.88 -5.95 17.58
N GLN A 649 -10.09 -5.57 16.58
CA GLN A 649 -8.75 -4.97 16.72
C GLN A 649 -8.74 -3.49 16.35
N TYR A 650 -9.57 -3.08 15.38
CA TYR A 650 -9.66 -1.71 14.88
C TYR A 650 -11.10 -1.19 14.95
N LEU A 651 -11.29 -0.07 15.65
CA LEU A 651 -12.59 0.60 15.76
C LEU A 651 -12.44 2.08 15.45
N ASN A 652 -12.91 2.51 14.28
CA ASN A 652 -13.02 3.94 13.92
C ASN A 652 -14.49 4.32 13.69
N THR A 653 -14.98 5.24 14.53
CA THR A 653 -16.35 5.76 14.48
C THR A 653 -16.40 7.28 14.31
N SER A 654 -15.24 7.91 14.18
CA SER A 654 -14.99 9.35 14.24
C SER A 654 -15.84 10.16 13.26
N TYR A 655 -16.06 11.45 13.55
CA TYR A 655 -16.84 12.36 12.73
C TYR A 655 -18.26 11.84 12.42
N ASN A 656 -18.95 11.34 13.46
CA ASN A 656 -20.36 10.99 13.46
C ASN A 656 -21.06 11.57 14.70
N SER A 657 -22.39 11.67 14.69
CA SER A 657 -23.20 12.15 15.82
C SER A 657 -23.61 11.03 16.80
N LEU A 658 -22.80 9.98 16.92
CA LEU A 658 -23.04 8.85 17.83
C LEU A 658 -22.90 9.29 19.30
N ASN A 659 -23.69 8.69 20.19
CA ASN A 659 -23.77 9.03 21.60
C ASN A 659 -23.53 7.80 22.48
N TYR A 660 -22.34 7.70 23.07
CA TYR A 660 -21.91 6.53 23.85
C TYR A 660 -22.49 6.56 25.27
N ILE A 661 -23.34 5.57 25.57
CA ILE A 661 -23.95 5.34 26.87
C ILE A 661 -23.47 3.96 27.34
N LEU A 662 -22.36 3.95 28.07
CA LEU A 662 -21.70 2.75 28.58
C LEU A 662 -21.64 2.80 30.11
N LEU A 663 -21.69 1.63 30.76
CA LEU A 663 -21.54 1.50 32.22
C LEU A 663 -20.08 1.74 32.68
N ASP A 664 -19.92 2.37 33.85
CA ASP A 664 -18.61 2.65 34.47
C ASP A 664 -17.82 1.38 34.85
N ASP A 665 -18.48 0.22 34.93
CA ASP A 665 -17.90 -1.10 35.20
C ASP A 665 -17.94 -2.05 33.99
N TRP A 666 -18.20 -1.53 32.78
CA TRP A 666 -18.22 -2.35 31.56
C TRP A 666 -16.84 -2.95 31.25
N LEU A 667 -16.84 -4.24 30.90
CA LEU A 667 -15.70 -4.95 30.34
C LEU A 667 -16.01 -5.30 28.87
N PRO A 668 -15.34 -4.70 27.88
CA PRO A 668 -15.51 -5.08 26.48
C PRO A 668 -15.04 -6.52 26.24
N PRO A 669 -15.67 -7.28 25.32
CA PRO A 669 -15.27 -8.65 24.99
C PRO A 669 -14.06 -8.74 24.05
N PHE A 670 -13.40 -7.61 23.77
CA PHE A 670 -12.30 -7.47 22.81
C PHE A 670 -11.10 -6.73 23.42
N ASN A 671 -9.94 -6.88 22.79
CA ASN A 671 -8.71 -6.17 23.13
C ASN A 671 -8.20 -5.49 21.85
N ALA A 672 -8.49 -4.20 21.70
CA ALA A 672 -8.20 -3.46 20.49
C ALA A 672 -6.71 -3.07 20.39
N GLN A 673 -6.28 -2.82 19.16
CA GLN A 673 -5.00 -2.21 18.81
C GLN A 673 -5.14 -0.71 18.56
N ARG A 674 -6.26 -0.31 17.94
CA ARG A 674 -6.54 1.07 17.52
C ARG A 674 -8.00 1.44 17.78
N ILE A 675 -8.23 2.57 18.47
CA ILE A 675 -9.57 3.10 18.76
C ILE A 675 -9.63 4.59 18.42
N TYR A 676 -10.55 4.97 17.54
CA TYR A 676 -10.83 6.37 17.19
C TYR A 676 -12.33 6.68 17.34
N MET A 677 -12.64 7.66 18.17
CA MET A 677 -14.00 8.16 18.42
C MET A 677 -14.11 9.69 18.21
N ARG A 678 -13.12 10.31 17.56
CA ARG A 678 -12.95 11.76 17.40
C ARG A 678 -14.24 12.47 16.98
N TYR A 679 -14.61 13.51 17.72
CA TYR A 679 -15.86 14.28 17.58
C TYR A 679 -17.21 13.49 17.65
N CYS A 680 -17.22 12.24 18.13
CA CYS A 680 -18.46 11.62 18.61
C CYS A 680 -18.90 12.25 19.95
N HIS A 681 -20.02 11.81 20.53
CA HIS A 681 -20.46 12.24 21.86
C HIS A 681 -20.25 11.14 22.90
N LEU A 682 -19.49 11.45 23.95
CA LEU A 682 -19.36 10.60 25.14
C LEU A 682 -19.74 11.35 26.41
N LYS A 683 -19.31 12.62 26.54
CA LYS A 683 -19.77 13.55 27.60
C LYS A 683 -19.72 12.96 29.02
N ALA A 684 -18.66 12.21 29.31
CA ALA A 684 -18.42 11.47 30.55
C ALA A 684 -17.05 11.83 31.16
N ARG A 685 -16.66 11.14 32.23
CA ARG A 685 -15.26 11.09 32.68
C ARG A 685 -14.44 10.16 31.77
N PHE A 686 -13.12 10.20 31.90
CA PHE A 686 -12.24 9.26 31.18
C PHE A 686 -12.68 7.80 31.42
N PRO A 687 -12.92 6.99 30.38
CA PRO A 687 -13.50 5.66 30.57
C PRO A 687 -12.57 4.69 31.29
N SER A 688 -13.11 4.02 32.30
CA SER A 688 -12.46 2.93 33.04
C SER A 688 -12.03 1.77 32.14
N TRP A 689 -12.87 1.40 31.16
CA TRP A 689 -12.70 0.21 30.34
C TRP A 689 -11.45 0.25 29.44
N ILE A 690 -10.86 1.42 29.18
CA ILE A 690 -9.58 1.55 28.46
C ILE A 690 -8.46 0.75 29.13
N GLN A 691 -8.50 0.58 30.46
CA GLN A 691 -7.56 -0.30 31.21
C GLN A 691 -7.52 -1.75 30.72
N THR A 692 -8.59 -2.23 30.08
CA THR A 692 -8.67 -3.61 29.56
C THR A 692 -7.98 -3.77 28.20
N GLN A 693 -7.67 -2.66 27.52
CA GLN A 693 -7.16 -2.64 26.15
C GLN A 693 -5.62 -2.72 26.17
N THR A 694 -5.09 -3.88 26.58
CA THR A 694 -3.64 -4.11 26.78
C THR A 694 -2.84 -4.31 25.49
N THR A 695 -3.47 -4.23 24.32
CA THR A 695 -2.78 -4.24 23.01
C THR A 695 -2.87 -2.90 22.28
N LEU A 696 -3.39 -1.86 22.96
CA LEU A 696 -3.72 -0.57 22.37
C LEU A 696 -2.47 0.28 22.15
N PHE A 697 -2.17 0.60 20.89
CA PHE A 697 -1.08 1.49 20.51
C PHE A 697 -1.53 2.73 19.72
N GLU A 698 -2.82 2.88 19.38
CA GLU A 698 -3.40 4.16 18.98
C GLU A 698 -4.77 4.41 19.65
N LEU A 699 -4.94 5.58 20.26
CA LEU A 699 -6.17 6.01 20.94
C LEU A 699 -6.48 7.48 20.66
N ASP A 700 -7.56 7.73 19.92
CA ASP A 700 -8.11 9.07 19.68
C ASP A 700 -9.51 9.20 20.29
N LEU A 701 -9.59 9.98 21.38
CA LEU A 701 -10.82 10.40 22.07
C LEU A 701 -10.98 11.93 22.02
N SER A 702 -10.42 12.60 21.02
CA SER A 702 -10.48 14.05 20.89
C SER A 702 -11.89 14.56 20.58
N GLY A 703 -12.24 15.74 21.11
CA GLY A 703 -13.52 16.39 20.82
C GLY A 703 -14.77 15.70 21.41
N VAL A 704 -14.66 14.58 22.13
CA VAL A 704 -15.84 13.78 22.56
C VAL A 704 -16.57 14.30 23.81
N GLY A 705 -16.06 15.38 24.39
CA GLY A 705 -16.63 16.07 25.55
C GLY A 705 -16.27 15.44 26.90
N LEU A 706 -15.12 14.76 27.00
CA LEU A 706 -14.60 14.24 28.27
C LEU A 706 -14.34 15.37 29.26
N TYR A 707 -14.60 15.13 30.56
CA TYR A 707 -14.45 16.15 31.60
C TYR A 707 -13.92 15.62 32.94
N GLY A 708 -13.42 16.55 33.76
CA GLY A 708 -12.79 16.26 35.05
C GLY A 708 -11.30 15.97 34.88
N ASN A 709 -10.69 15.29 35.84
CA ASN A 709 -9.25 15.03 35.82
C ASN A 709 -8.93 13.70 35.12
N ILE A 710 -7.75 13.60 34.51
CA ILE A 710 -7.19 12.32 34.06
C ILE A 710 -7.05 11.37 35.28
N PRO A 711 -7.44 10.08 35.17
CA PRO A 711 -7.31 9.12 36.27
C PRO A 711 -5.85 8.81 36.62
N GLY A 712 -5.55 8.59 37.91
CA GLY A 712 -4.18 8.30 38.35
C GLY A 712 -3.56 7.03 37.74
N TRP A 713 -4.37 6.01 37.43
CA TRP A 713 -3.92 4.78 36.75
C TRP A 713 -3.45 5.01 35.32
N PHE A 714 -3.81 6.15 34.69
CA PHE A 714 -3.52 6.40 33.29
C PHE A 714 -2.02 6.62 33.04
N SER A 715 -1.30 7.20 34.02
CA SER A 715 0.16 7.26 34.02
C SER A 715 0.81 5.88 33.95
N ASP A 716 0.26 4.91 34.69
CA ASP A 716 0.75 3.52 34.72
C ASP A 716 0.38 2.78 33.42
N PHE A 717 -0.81 3.05 32.86
CA PHE A 717 -1.21 2.52 31.56
C PHE A 717 -0.27 2.98 30.43
N ILE A 718 0.08 4.26 30.38
CA ILE A 718 1.08 4.80 29.44
C ILE A 718 2.46 4.16 29.66
N LEU A 719 2.91 4.02 30.92
CA LEU A 719 4.20 3.39 31.23
C LEU A 719 4.34 1.94 30.76
N ASN A 720 3.23 1.19 30.70
CA ASN A 720 3.21 -0.19 30.20
C ASN A 720 3.03 -0.28 28.67
N ASN A 721 2.70 0.83 28.00
CA ASN A 721 2.47 0.92 26.56
C ASN A 721 3.17 2.19 26.02
N SER A 722 4.49 2.30 26.20
CA SER A 722 5.27 3.52 25.88
C SER A 722 5.01 4.04 24.47
N ASP A 723 4.83 3.11 23.54
CA ASP A 723 4.81 3.34 22.09
C ASP A 723 3.43 3.83 21.59
N ILE A 724 2.49 4.09 22.50
CA ILE A 724 1.12 4.53 22.17
C ILE A 724 1.07 5.93 21.55
N SER A 725 0.29 6.08 20.48
CA SER A 725 -0.19 7.37 20.00
C SER A 725 -1.50 7.73 20.70
N LEU A 726 -1.53 8.88 21.37
CA LEU A 726 -2.66 9.33 22.18
C LEU A 726 -3.11 10.73 21.78
N ASP A 727 -4.36 10.87 21.36
CA ASP A 727 -5.05 12.15 21.24
C ASP A 727 -6.28 12.20 22.17
N VAL A 728 -6.25 13.13 23.12
CA VAL A 728 -7.41 13.48 23.97
C VAL A 728 -7.68 14.99 23.94
N SER A 729 -7.25 15.66 22.87
CA SER A 729 -7.40 17.09 22.65
C SER A 729 -8.86 17.54 22.54
N SER A 730 -9.09 18.85 22.61
CA SER A 730 -10.38 19.47 22.33
C SER A 730 -11.52 18.97 23.25
N ASN A 731 -11.17 18.64 24.48
CA ASN A 731 -12.06 18.14 25.53
C ASN A 731 -12.21 19.19 26.65
N ASN A 732 -12.79 18.81 27.79
CA ASN A 732 -13.01 19.66 28.95
C ASN A 732 -12.29 19.10 30.19
N PHE A 733 -11.08 18.54 30.02
CA PHE A 733 -10.27 18.06 31.13
C PHE A 733 -9.76 19.19 32.02
N THR A 734 -9.57 18.90 33.31
CA THR A 734 -9.16 19.83 34.37
C THR A 734 -8.06 19.25 35.25
N GLY A 735 -7.36 20.10 35.99
CA GLY A 735 -6.32 19.69 36.93
C GLY A 735 -4.98 19.44 36.23
N GLN A 736 -4.12 18.61 36.82
CA GLN A 736 -2.74 18.45 36.38
C GLN A 736 -2.58 17.49 35.20
N LEU A 737 -1.51 17.70 34.43
CA LEU A 737 -1.03 16.80 33.37
C LEU A 737 -0.70 15.40 33.92
N PRO A 738 -0.79 14.33 33.09
CA PRO A 738 -0.35 12.99 33.49
C PRO A 738 1.15 12.99 33.78
N SER A 739 1.63 12.10 34.65
CA SER A 739 3.05 12.05 35.05
C SER A 739 3.96 11.31 34.05
N SER A 740 3.37 10.66 33.05
CA SER A 740 4.05 9.84 32.04
C SER A 740 3.86 10.44 30.65
N LEU A 741 4.82 10.24 29.75
CA LEU A 741 4.68 10.50 28.31
C LEU A 741 4.60 9.20 27.53
N SER A 742 4.00 9.27 26.36
CA SER A 742 4.04 8.25 25.31
C SER A 742 4.86 8.77 24.11
N THR A 743 5.08 7.94 23.09
CA THR A 743 5.75 8.36 21.85
C THR A 743 5.04 9.56 21.22
N ILE A 744 3.70 9.55 21.19
CA ILE A 744 2.90 10.65 20.64
C ILE A 744 1.75 11.00 21.60
N MET A 745 1.66 12.26 21.98
CA MET A 745 0.69 12.75 22.97
C MET A 745 0.15 14.14 22.63
N ASP A 746 -1.16 14.22 22.38
CA ASP A 746 -1.92 15.46 22.23
C ASP A 746 -2.95 15.63 23.37
N LEU A 747 -2.68 16.64 24.22
CA LEU A 747 -3.53 17.09 25.33
C LEU A 747 -4.05 18.52 25.08
N SER A 748 -3.94 19.03 23.85
CA SER A 748 -4.27 20.43 23.52
C SER A 748 -5.75 20.76 23.68
N ASN A 749 -6.10 22.05 23.65
CA ASN A 749 -7.48 22.54 23.68
C ASN A 749 -8.29 21.97 24.87
N ASN A 750 -7.78 22.16 26.09
CA ASN A 750 -8.34 21.63 27.34
C ASN A 750 -8.26 22.69 28.46
N SER A 751 -8.36 22.30 29.73
CA SER A 751 -8.16 23.19 30.88
C SER A 751 -7.19 22.59 31.92
N PHE A 752 -6.10 21.98 31.43
CA PHE A 752 -5.02 21.50 32.30
C PHE A 752 -4.25 22.66 32.92
N GLU A 753 -3.94 22.57 34.21
CA GLU A 753 -3.29 23.58 35.04
C GLU A 753 -2.06 23.03 35.77
N GLY A 754 -1.21 23.93 36.29
CA GLY A 754 0.03 23.57 36.97
C GLY A 754 1.27 23.67 36.08
N THR A 755 2.36 23.00 36.45
CA THR A 755 3.65 23.00 35.75
C THR A 755 3.86 21.71 34.96
N ILE A 756 4.65 21.75 33.88
CA ILE A 756 5.07 20.54 33.15
C ILE A 756 5.81 19.58 34.11
N PRO A 757 5.41 18.30 34.24
CA PRO A 757 6.02 17.36 35.17
C PRO A 757 7.51 17.10 34.94
N LEU A 758 8.30 17.09 36.02
CA LEU A 758 9.73 16.74 35.96
C LEU A 758 9.99 15.26 35.62
N SER A 759 8.98 14.40 35.77
CA SER A 759 9.05 12.98 35.40
C SER A 759 9.13 12.73 33.90
N TYR A 760 8.76 13.71 33.06
CA TYR A 760 8.90 13.64 31.60
C TYR A 760 10.35 13.50 31.14
N ALA A 761 11.33 13.83 32.00
CA ALA A 761 12.75 13.56 31.79
C ALA A 761 13.10 12.09 31.56
N ASN A 762 12.23 11.15 31.94
CA ASN A 762 12.46 9.70 31.82
C ASN A 762 12.01 9.10 30.48
N PHE A 763 11.46 9.90 29.56
CA PHE A 763 10.74 9.42 28.37
C PHE A 763 11.42 9.88 27.07
N GLU A 764 12.69 9.49 26.90
CA GLU A 764 13.54 9.89 25.77
C GLU A 764 13.01 9.45 24.39
N HIS A 765 12.08 8.49 24.35
CA HIS A 765 11.40 7.99 23.15
C HIS A 765 10.26 8.89 22.65
N SER A 766 9.90 9.98 23.34
CA SER A 766 8.76 10.83 22.95
C SER A 766 9.08 11.69 21.72
N GLU A 767 8.29 11.53 20.66
CA GLU A 767 8.45 12.20 19.36
C GLU A 767 7.53 13.43 19.20
N VAL A 768 6.30 13.38 19.74
CA VAL A 768 5.31 14.45 19.56
C VAL A 768 4.64 14.79 20.89
N LEU A 769 4.79 16.04 21.33
CA LEU A 769 4.14 16.55 22.53
C LEU A 769 3.37 17.85 22.23
N LYS A 770 2.04 17.76 22.22
CA LYS A 770 1.11 18.87 21.99
C LYS A 770 0.32 19.17 23.26
N LEU A 771 0.54 20.34 23.87
CA LEU A 771 -0.06 20.83 25.11
C LEU A 771 -0.74 22.21 24.95
N SER A 772 -0.91 22.68 23.71
CA SER A 772 -1.39 24.02 23.39
C SER A 772 -2.81 24.32 23.89
N ASN A 773 -3.16 25.59 24.04
CA ASN A 773 -4.49 26.05 24.49
C ASN A 773 -4.92 25.40 25.83
N ASN A 774 -4.15 25.66 26.89
CA ASN A 774 -4.36 25.15 28.24
C ASN A 774 -4.08 26.26 29.29
N HIS A 775 -3.91 25.89 30.56
CA HIS A 775 -3.61 26.81 31.67
C HIS A 775 -2.26 26.45 32.36
N ILE A 776 -1.34 25.87 31.61
CA ILE A 776 -0.02 25.42 32.10
C ILE A 776 0.86 26.65 32.35
N HIS A 777 1.57 26.68 33.48
CA HIS A 777 2.35 27.82 33.94
C HIS A 777 3.73 27.42 34.47
N GLY A 778 4.54 28.42 34.85
CA GLY A 778 5.92 28.22 35.32
C GLY A 778 6.93 28.20 34.17
N SER A 779 8.16 27.77 34.45
CA SER A 779 9.28 27.77 33.49
C SER A 779 9.44 26.45 32.76
N LEU A 780 9.91 26.49 31.51
CA LEU A 780 10.23 25.29 30.73
C LEU A 780 11.36 24.49 31.41
N PRO A 781 11.15 23.22 31.80
CA PRO A 781 12.18 22.41 32.45
C PRO A 781 13.41 22.12 31.56
N ALA A 782 14.59 22.05 32.18
CA ALA A 782 15.84 21.79 31.46
C ALA A 782 15.94 20.38 30.80
N PHE A 783 15.11 19.42 31.20
CA PHE A 783 15.13 18.07 30.58
C PHE A 783 14.70 18.06 29.12
N PHE A 784 13.98 19.08 28.63
CA PHE A 784 13.61 19.20 27.21
C PHE A 784 14.83 19.20 26.28
N CYS A 785 16.00 19.61 26.77
CA CYS A 785 17.27 19.54 26.05
C CYS A 785 17.78 18.10 25.79
N ASN A 786 17.27 17.10 26.52
CA ASN A 786 17.67 15.69 26.42
C ASN A 786 16.71 14.84 25.56
N LEU A 787 15.54 15.35 25.18
CA LEU A 787 14.56 14.61 24.38
C LEU A 787 15.00 14.56 22.91
N SER A 788 16.00 13.72 22.62
CA SER A 788 16.67 13.67 21.30
C SER A 788 15.76 13.28 20.14
N ASN A 789 14.71 12.50 20.41
CA ASN A 789 13.74 12.02 19.42
C ASN A 789 12.56 12.99 19.20
N LEU A 790 12.49 14.10 19.95
CA LEU A 790 11.34 15.01 19.92
C LEU A 790 11.28 15.78 18.59
N ASN A 791 10.40 15.32 17.70
CA ASN A 791 10.15 15.86 16.37
C ASN A 791 9.21 17.10 16.41
N VAL A 792 8.21 17.10 17.30
CA VAL A 792 7.18 18.16 17.39
C VAL A 792 6.92 18.57 18.84
N LEU A 793 7.05 19.87 19.13
CA LEU A 793 6.74 20.44 20.45
C LEU A 793 5.81 21.66 20.33
N HIS A 794 4.56 21.50 20.76
CA HIS A 794 3.53 22.54 20.66
C HIS A 794 3.00 22.93 22.05
N LEU A 795 3.44 24.09 22.57
CA LEU A 795 3.14 24.64 23.90
C LEU A 795 2.38 25.99 23.85
N SER A 796 1.79 26.32 22.70
CA SER A 796 1.21 27.64 22.44
C SER A 796 -0.01 27.96 23.32
N ASN A 797 -0.34 29.25 23.45
CA ASN A 797 -1.49 29.76 24.20
C ASN A 797 -1.62 29.14 25.61
N ASN A 798 -0.64 29.46 26.45
CA ASN A 798 -0.50 29.00 27.83
C ASN A 798 0.08 30.14 28.70
N TYR A 799 0.38 29.86 29.96
CA TYR A 799 0.95 30.82 30.92
C TYR A 799 2.42 30.52 31.26
N LEU A 800 3.17 29.86 30.36
CA LEU A 800 4.60 29.56 30.56
C LEU A 800 5.43 30.84 30.62
N SER A 801 6.48 30.87 31.43
CA SER A 801 7.18 32.11 31.80
C SER A 801 8.64 31.94 32.22
N GLY A 802 9.41 33.01 32.11
CA GLY A 802 10.85 32.99 32.34
C GLY A 802 11.64 32.57 31.11
N GLU A 803 12.94 32.31 31.28
CA GLU A 803 13.84 32.01 30.17
C GLU A 803 13.77 30.54 29.73
N ILE A 804 14.01 30.32 28.43
CA ILE A 804 14.22 28.97 27.88
C ILE A 804 15.56 28.43 28.40
N PRO A 805 15.62 27.16 28.89
CA PRO A 805 16.81 26.59 29.51
C PRO A 805 17.99 26.50 28.53
N ASN A 806 19.20 26.75 29.04
CA ASN A 806 20.44 26.55 28.30
C ASN A 806 20.78 25.06 28.25
N CYS A 807 20.91 24.50 27.05
CA CYS A 807 20.99 23.05 26.85
C CYS A 807 22.39 22.42 27.01
N HIS A 808 23.45 23.22 27.21
CA HIS A 808 24.76 22.80 27.72
C HIS A 808 25.53 21.64 27.01
N GLY A 809 25.04 21.09 25.90
CA GLY A 809 25.69 20.02 25.13
C GLY A 809 24.76 18.92 24.65
N SER A 810 23.60 18.74 25.29
CA SER A 810 22.49 17.93 24.79
C SER A 810 21.58 18.79 23.91
N TYR A 811 21.03 18.24 22.82
CA TYR A 811 20.13 18.99 21.93
C TYR A 811 19.03 18.07 21.35
N PRO A 812 17.78 18.54 21.22
CA PRO A 812 16.73 17.84 20.47
C PRO A 812 16.99 18.01 18.96
N ILE A 813 17.96 17.28 18.43
CA ILE A 813 18.45 17.44 17.05
C ILE A 813 17.39 17.11 15.98
N SER A 814 16.44 16.24 16.32
CA SER A 814 15.35 15.79 15.42
C SER A 814 14.19 16.80 15.33
N LEU A 815 14.23 17.91 16.10
CA LEU A 815 13.14 18.86 16.23
C LEU A 815 12.81 19.55 14.89
N ASN A 816 11.64 19.24 14.36
CA ASN A 816 11.12 19.67 13.07
C ASN A 816 10.10 20.82 13.21
N SER A 817 9.25 20.76 14.23
CA SER A 817 8.23 21.78 14.50
C SER A 817 8.26 22.24 15.97
N LEU A 818 8.38 23.56 16.19
CA LEU A 818 8.42 24.18 17.52
C LEU A 818 7.47 25.38 17.62
N HIS A 819 6.40 25.23 18.41
CA HIS A 819 5.41 26.28 18.63
C HIS A 819 5.31 26.62 20.13
N MET A 820 5.79 27.80 20.52
CA MET A 820 5.76 28.34 21.90
C MET A 820 5.03 29.70 21.98
N ASN A 821 4.28 30.06 20.94
CA ASN A 821 3.65 31.35 20.81
C ASN A 821 2.54 31.61 21.85
N SER A 822 2.17 32.88 22.06
CA SER A 822 1.14 33.32 23.00
C SER A 822 1.39 32.81 24.43
N ASN A 823 2.54 33.17 24.99
CA ASN A 823 2.97 32.81 26.34
C ASN A 823 3.61 34.04 27.02
N ASN A 824 4.26 33.84 28.17
CA ASN A 824 4.95 34.86 28.97
C ASN A 824 6.47 34.57 29.08
N LEU A 825 7.04 33.86 28.10
CA LEU A 825 8.47 33.50 28.04
C LEU A 825 9.34 34.72 27.74
N SER A 826 10.59 34.68 28.20
CA SER A 826 11.54 35.80 28.10
C SER A 826 12.96 35.34 27.76
N GLY A 827 13.90 36.29 27.69
CA GLY A 827 15.31 36.03 27.40
C GLY A 827 15.69 36.44 25.97
N SER A 828 16.69 35.77 25.40
CA SER A 828 17.17 35.99 24.02
C SER A 828 16.75 34.85 23.07
N PHE A 829 17.01 34.99 21.77
CA PHE A 829 16.70 33.95 20.78
C PHE A 829 17.32 32.59 21.17
N PRO A 830 16.58 31.47 21.19
CA PRO A 830 17.06 30.21 21.77
C PRO A 830 18.30 29.65 21.06
N SER A 831 19.44 29.68 21.76
CA SER A 831 20.74 29.29 21.19
C SER A 831 20.86 27.80 20.89
N PHE A 832 20.07 26.95 21.54
CA PHE A 832 20.06 25.50 21.32
C PHE A 832 19.58 25.13 19.91
N LEU A 833 18.67 25.93 19.32
CA LEU A 833 18.10 25.68 18.00
C LEU A 833 19.14 25.71 16.89
N ARG A 834 20.32 26.30 17.10
CA ARG A 834 21.44 26.28 16.14
C ARG A 834 21.75 24.88 15.58
N ASN A 835 21.49 23.84 16.38
CA ASN A 835 21.81 22.45 16.08
C ASN A 835 20.60 21.62 15.60
N CYS A 836 19.40 22.22 15.51
CA CYS A 836 18.18 21.57 15.01
C CYS A 836 18.07 21.83 13.50
N THR A 837 18.79 21.08 12.66
CA THR A 837 18.87 21.32 11.22
C THR A 837 17.60 20.96 10.46
N GLU A 838 16.80 20.04 11.01
CA GLU A 838 15.57 19.54 10.41
C GLU A 838 14.34 20.46 10.64
N LEU A 839 14.55 21.64 11.24
CA LEU A 839 13.48 22.56 11.62
C LEU A 839 12.77 23.15 10.39
N VAL A 840 11.48 22.83 10.24
CA VAL A 840 10.56 23.32 9.20
C VAL A 840 9.65 24.43 9.73
N SER A 841 9.20 24.33 10.99
CA SER A 841 8.32 25.32 11.63
C SER A 841 8.88 25.83 12.96
N LEU A 842 8.86 27.16 13.14
CA LEU A 842 9.24 27.83 14.38
C LEU A 842 8.31 29.01 14.65
N ASP A 843 7.47 28.96 15.70
CA ASP A 843 6.69 30.10 16.19
C ASP A 843 6.98 30.40 17.68
N LEU A 844 7.57 31.57 17.92
CA LEU A 844 7.87 32.15 19.24
C LEU A 844 7.04 33.41 19.51
N GLY A 845 6.07 33.75 18.65
CA GLY A 845 5.35 35.01 18.69
C GLY A 845 4.50 35.24 19.94
N GLY A 846 4.17 36.49 20.27
CA GLY A 846 3.34 36.80 21.45
C GLY A 846 4.00 36.40 22.76
N ASN A 847 5.25 36.83 22.98
CA ASN A 847 6.08 36.54 24.14
C ASN A 847 6.88 37.80 24.55
N LYS A 848 7.93 37.64 25.37
CA LYS A 848 8.83 38.71 25.84
C LYS A 848 10.29 38.41 25.50
N PHE A 849 10.55 37.72 24.39
CA PHE A 849 11.92 37.54 23.89
C PHE A 849 12.47 38.89 23.40
N SER A 850 13.75 39.11 23.62
CA SER A 850 14.46 40.36 23.35
C SER A 850 15.87 40.08 22.81
N SER A 851 16.73 41.10 22.77
CA SER A 851 18.01 41.07 22.05
C SER A 851 17.85 41.08 20.52
N GLU A 852 18.95 40.93 19.80
CA GLU A 852 18.97 40.84 18.33
C GLU A 852 18.71 39.41 17.82
N ILE A 853 18.20 39.27 16.59
CA ILE A 853 18.19 37.97 15.91
C ILE A 853 19.63 37.62 15.52
N PRO A 854 20.16 36.44 15.88
CA PRO A 854 21.55 36.10 15.53
C PRO A 854 21.77 35.76 14.05
N GLU A 855 22.90 36.21 13.49
CA GLU A 855 23.40 35.92 12.11
C GLU A 855 23.61 34.42 11.75
N TRP A 856 23.38 33.50 12.69
CA TRP A 856 23.38 32.05 12.45
C TRP A 856 21.99 31.48 12.12
N VAL A 857 20.90 32.18 12.46
CA VAL A 857 19.52 31.74 12.18
C VAL A 857 19.33 31.46 10.70
N GLY A 858 19.73 32.39 9.84
CA GLY A 858 19.71 32.21 8.38
C GLY A 858 20.71 31.20 7.82
N ARG A 859 21.43 30.42 8.65
CA ARG A 859 22.43 29.44 8.21
C ARG A 859 22.20 28.04 8.80
N SER A 860 21.49 27.94 9.92
CA SER A 860 21.23 26.66 10.60
C SER A 860 20.02 25.90 10.04
N PHE A 861 19.07 26.56 9.38
CA PHE A 861 17.77 25.97 9.05
C PHE A 861 17.51 25.89 7.52
N PRO A 862 18.07 24.89 6.80
CA PRO A 862 17.87 24.74 5.36
C PRO A 862 16.42 24.40 4.98
N LEU A 863 15.67 23.73 5.87
CA LEU A 863 14.31 23.25 5.60
C LEU A 863 13.19 24.20 6.06
N LEU A 864 13.55 25.35 6.67
CA LEU A 864 12.57 26.21 7.34
C LEU A 864 11.59 26.84 6.35
N LYS A 865 10.30 26.58 6.58
CA LYS A 865 9.16 27.14 5.84
C LYS A 865 8.46 28.26 6.62
N PHE A 866 8.41 28.16 7.94
CA PHE A 866 7.62 29.08 8.77
C PHE A 866 8.46 29.65 9.92
N LEU A 867 8.59 30.98 9.99
CA LEU A 867 9.37 31.68 11.01
C LEU A 867 8.55 32.80 11.68
N ARG A 868 7.79 32.39 12.71
CA ARG A 868 6.94 33.17 13.61
C ARG A 868 7.71 33.91 14.73
N LEU A 869 7.99 35.22 14.64
CA LEU A 869 8.58 36.01 15.76
C LEU A 869 7.71 37.21 16.21
N SER A 870 6.55 37.42 15.59
CA SER A 870 5.59 38.49 15.83
C SER A 870 5.32 38.82 17.31
N SER A 871 5.08 40.08 17.68
CA SER A 871 4.68 40.48 19.04
C SER A 871 5.67 40.03 20.13
N ASN A 872 6.89 40.56 20.05
CA ASN A 872 7.99 40.33 20.99
C ASN A 872 8.72 41.65 21.28
N LEU A 873 9.87 41.58 21.94
CA LEU A 873 10.74 42.73 22.26
C LEU A 873 12.10 42.63 21.53
N PHE A 874 12.18 41.89 20.42
CA PHE A 874 13.39 41.81 19.60
C PHE A 874 13.70 43.20 19.01
N HIS A 875 14.98 43.48 18.83
CA HIS A 875 15.46 44.79 18.39
C HIS A 875 16.71 44.68 17.51
N HIS A 876 17.33 45.84 17.21
CA HIS A 876 18.47 45.95 16.29
C HIS A 876 18.06 45.67 14.83
N VAL A 877 19.03 45.47 13.93
CA VAL A 877 18.78 45.33 12.48
C VAL A 877 18.48 43.87 12.12
N ILE A 878 17.53 43.65 11.19
CA ILE A 878 17.22 42.32 10.66
C ILE A 878 18.48 41.74 9.95
N PRO A 879 18.99 40.56 10.35
CA PRO A 879 20.21 39.98 9.78
C PRO A 879 20.10 39.72 8.27
N LYS A 880 21.15 40.05 7.51
CA LYS A 880 21.15 39.83 6.05
C LYS A 880 21.12 38.34 5.69
N SER A 881 21.61 37.48 6.59
CA SER A 881 21.55 36.02 6.46
C SER A 881 20.12 35.46 6.44
N ILE A 882 19.10 36.17 6.92
CA ILE A 882 17.69 35.69 6.85
C ILE A 882 17.31 35.33 5.40
N GLY A 883 17.79 36.09 4.40
CA GLY A 883 17.55 35.80 2.98
C GLY A 883 18.11 34.45 2.49
N ASN A 884 19.02 33.80 3.22
CA ASN A 884 19.53 32.47 2.86
C ASN A 884 18.53 31.33 3.16
N LEU A 885 17.41 31.60 3.83
CA LEU A 885 16.33 30.65 4.10
C LEU A 885 15.52 30.38 2.81
N THR A 886 16.12 29.70 1.84
CA THR A 886 15.55 29.51 0.48
C THR A 886 14.19 28.78 0.45
N SER A 887 13.93 27.96 1.47
CA SER A 887 12.68 27.19 1.67
C SER A 887 11.51 28.00 2.25
N LEU A 888 11.73 29.27 2.64
CA LEU A 888 10.79 30.03 3.47
C LEU A 888 9.49 30.39 2.73
N GLN A 889 8.36 30.22 3.44
CA GLN A 889 6.98 30.43 2.98
C GLN A 889 6.28 31.52 3.79
N VAL A 890 6.51 31.59 5.11
CA VAL A 890 5.97 32.63 6.00
C VAL A 890 7.08 33.24 6.87
N LEU A 891 7.18 34.57 6.80
CA LEU A 891 8.00 35.41 7.67
C LEU A 891 7.08 36.42 8.37
N ASP A 892 6.95 36.37 9.69
CA ASP A 892 6.18 37.37 10.45
C ASP A 892 6.99 37.83 11.68
N PHE A 893 7.61 39.01 11.52
CA PHE A 893 8.40 39.72 12.53
C PHE A 893 7.62 40.94 13.07
N SER A 894 6.31 41.00 12.85
CA SER A 894 5.48 42.16 13.18
C SER A 894 5.49 42.49 14.68
N SER A 895 5.18 43.73 15.06
CA SER A 895 5.08 44.15 16.48
C SER A 895 6.35 43.82 17.29
N ASN A 896 7.48 44.37 16.86
CA ASN A 896 8.79 44.27 17.51
C ASN A 896 9.46 45.66 17.46
N ASN A 897 10.73 45.75 17.88
CA ASN A 897 11.51 47.00 17.88
C ASN A 897 12.67 46.93 16.85
N PHE A 898 12.46 46.30 15.68
CA PHE A 898 13.49 46.20 14.64
C PHE A 898 13.74 47.56 13.99
N ILE A 899 15.02 47.91 13.81
CA ILE A 899 15.49 49.20 13.28
C ILE A 899 16.27 49.02 11.97
N GLY A 900 16.44 50.12 11.23
CA GLY A 900 17.20 50.13 9.97
C GLY A 900 16.40 49.56 8.79
N SER A 901 17.09 49.22 7.71
CA SER A 901 16.47 48.86 6.44
C SER A 901 16.13 47.38 6.30
N ILE A 902 15.06 47.11 5.54
CA ILE A 902 14.68 45.77 5.09
C ILE A 902 15.83 45.21 4.23
N PRO A 903 16.39 44.01 4.53
CA PRO A 903 17.50 43.46 3.75
C PRO A 903 17.11 43.16 2.30
N SER A 904 17.88 43.67 1.33
CA SER A 904 17.70 43.35 -0.09
C SER A 904 17.92 41.87 -0.43
N THR A 905 18.54 41.09 0.47
CA THR A 905 18.69 39.62 0.33
C THR A 905 17.37 38.84 0.39
N ILE A 906 16.24 39.52 0.63
CA ILE A 906 14.89 38.92 0.62
C ILE A 906 14.51 38.28 -0.73
N GLU A 907 15.15 38.68 -1.83
CA GLU A 907 14.94 38.07 -3.17
C GLU A 907 15.37 36.60 -3.28
N ASN A 908 16.13 36.08 -2.30
CA ASN A 908 16.62 34.70 -2.31
C ASN A 908 15.60 33.66 -1.78
N PHE A 909 14.40 34.09 -1.35
CA PHE A 909 13.30 33.21 -0.95
C PHE A 909 12.73 32.44 -2.15
N SER A 910 13.43 31.38 -2.54
CA SER A 910 13.23 30.63 -3.78
C SER A 910 11.81 30.07 -3.92
N PHE A 911 11.18 29.67 -2.82
CA PHE A 911 9.78 29.21 -2.82
C PHE A 911 8.78 30.30 -3.24
N MET A 912 9.05 31.56 -2.91
CA MET A 912 8.20 32.72 -3.21
C MET A 912 8.43 33.32 -4.61
N LEU A 913 9.44 32.84 -5.36
CA LEU A 913 9.77 33.37 -6.70
C LEU A 913 8.77 32.97 -7.79
N VAL A 914 7.96 31.92 -7.59
CA VAL A 914 7.05 31.36 -8.60
C VAL A 914 5.71 30.95 -7.99
N LYS A 915 4.65 30.98 -8.81
CA LYS A 915 3.36 30.38 -8.45
C LYS A 915 3.50 28.87 -8.35
N GLN A 916 3.07 28.29 -7.24
CA GLN A 916 3.08 26.85 -7.02
C GLN A 916 1.85 26.19 -7.66
N ASN A 917 2.06 25.28 -8.60
CA ASN A 917 0.98 24.58 -9.32
C ASN A 917 0.57 23.30 -8.57
N TYR A 918 -0.25 23.45 -7.53
CA TYR A 918 -0.84 22.29 -6.84
C TYR A 918 -1.98 21.67 -7.66
N THR A 919 -1.65 20.61 -8.42
CA THR A 919 -2.62 19.56 -8.70
C THR A 919 -3.09 18.95 -7.37
N SER A 920 -4.39 18.68 -7.25
CA SER A 920 -5.02 18.12 -6.03
C SER A 920 -4.49 16.75 -5.57
N ASN A 921 -3.63 16.12 -6.37
CA ASN A 921 -2.99 14.83 -6.09
C ASN A 921 -1.81 14.97 -5.09
N GLY A 922 -1.43 16.19 -4.70
CA GLY A 922 -0.29 16.46 -3.80
C GLY A 922 -0.50 16.10 -2.31
N LEU A 923 -1.70 15.65 -1.92
CA LEU A 923 -1.99 15.03 -0.62
C LEU A 923 -2.48 13.56 -0.78
N TYR A 924 -2.07 12.92 -1.88
CA TYR A 924 -2.15 11.48 -2.05
C TYR A 924 -0.76 10.99 -2.46
N TYR A 925 0.14 10.86 -1.48
CA TYR A 925 1.33 10.04 -1.67
C TYR A 925 0.90 8.65 -2.17
N PRO A 926 1.65 8.02 -3.10
CA PRO A 926 1.25 6.76 -3.71
C PRO A 926 1.39 5.59 -2.72
N TYR A 927 0.42 5.48 -1.81
CA TYR A 927 0.14 4.30 -0.98
C TYR A 927 -0.47 3.19 -1.87
N SER A 928 0.31 2.80 -2.88
CA SER A 928 -0.09 1.89 -3.95
C SER A 928 1.07 1.07 -4.52
N GLN A 929 2.33 1.40 -4.23
CA GLN A 929 3.38 0.40 -4.29
C GLN A 929 3.25 -0.49 -3.04
N ALA A 930 2.93 -1.77 -3.27
CA ALA A 930 2.65 -2.80 -2.26
C ALA A 930 1.33 -2.67 -1.45
N CYS A 931 0.21 -2.39 -2.11
CA CYS A 931 -1.09 -2.97 -1.70
C CYS A 931 -1.29 -4.32 -2.41
N ASN A 932 -0.39 -5.28 -2.17
CA ASN A 932 -0.42 -6.59 -2.82
C ASN A 932 -1.32 -7.57 -2.04
N TYR A 933 -1.93 -8.55 -2.73
CA TYR A 933 -3.05 -9.39 -2.26
C TYR A 933 -2.83 -10.11 -0.92
N SER A 934 -3.14 -9.42 0.19
CA SER A 934 -3.37 -10.01 1.51
C SER A 934 -4.13 -9.01 2.40
N GLY A 935 -5.18 -9.45 3.09
CA GLY A 935 -6.10 -8.60 3.86
C GLY A 935 -5.56 -8.00 5.17
N PHE A 936 -4.23 -7.91 5.33
CA PHE A 936 -3.56 -7.43 6.54
C PHE A 936 -2.36 -6.54 6.19
N TYR A 937 -2.05 -5.56 7.04
CA TYR A 937 -0.89 -4.64 6.95
C TYR A 937 -0.94 -3.46 5.96
N CYS A 938 -2.11 -3.00 5.52
CA CYS A 938 -2.26 -1.65 4.91
C CYS A 938 -2.13 -0.49 5.95
N PHE A 939 -1.16 -0.57 6.85
CA PHE A 939 -0.78 0.45 7.84
C PHE A 939 0.67 0.19 8.27
N ASN A 940 1.65 0.54 7.43
CA ASN A 940 3.08 0.43 7.76
C ASN A 940 3.90 1.42 6.94
N GLY A 941 4.54 2.37 7.62
CA GLY A 941 5.28 3.47 6.99
C GLY A 941 4.61 4.83 7.25
N ASN A 942 5.20 5.56 8.21
CA ASN A 942 5.09 7.00 8.48
C ASN A 942 3.68 7.61 8.41
N VAL A 943 3.01 7.66 9.57
CA VAL A 943 1.84 8.54 9.77
C VAL A 943 2.26 10.00 9.57
N GLU A 944 1.40 10.78 8.92
CA GLU A 944 1.66 12.11 8.36
C GLU A 944 1.69 13.25 9.41
N TYR A 945 2.44 13.07 10.51
CA TYR A 945 2.48 14.00 11.65
C TYR A 945 3.04 15.40 11.32
N LEU A 946 3.63 15.59 10.15
CA LEU A 946 4.10 16.87 9.60
C LEU A 946 3.01 17.64 8.81
N GLY A 947 1.78 17.10 8.70
CA GLY A 947 0.68 17.68 7.91
C GLY A 947 -0.27 18.63 8.66
N ASP A 948 -0.34 18.55 9.99
CA ASP A 948 -1.25 19.34 10.84
C ASP A 948 -0.46 20.33 11.76
N ASP A 949 0.48 21.09 11.17
CA ASP A 949 1.13 22.24 11.81
C ASP A 949 0.22 23.48 11.70
N ASN A 950 -0.69 23.65 12.66
CA ASN A 950 -1.61 24.80 12.68
C ASN A 950 -0.85 26.14 12.79
N ILE A 951 -0.84 26.93 11.71
CA ILE A 951 -0.08 28.19 11.63
C ILE A 951 -1.03 29.37 11.50
N LEU A 952 -0.82 30.36 12.36
CA LEU A 952 -1.52 31.65 12.30
C LEU A 952 -0.89 32.53 11.22
N ILE A 953 -1.73 33.17 10.39
CA ILE A 953 -1.32 34.18 9.41
C ILE A 953 -2.29 35.37 9.49
N THR A 954 -1.74 36.57 9.62
CA THR A 954 -2.50 37.83 9.64
C THR A 954 -2.53 38.43 8.23
N ALA A 955 -3.72 38.52 7.64
CA ALA A 955 -3.93 39.07 6.30
C ALA A 955 -5.32 39.71 6.18
N LYS A 956 -5.47 40.71 5.30
CA LYS A 956 -6.77 41.36 5.01
C LYS A 956 -7.51 41.90 6.26
N GLY A 957 -6.75 42.32 7.28
CA GLY A 957 -7.29 42.79 8.56
C GLY A 957 -7.77 41.69 9.53
N SER A 958 -7.39 40.42 9.31
CA SER A 958 -7.79 39.28 10.15
C SER A 958 -6.65 38.27 10.34
N THR A 959 -6.51 37.72 11.55
CA THR A 959 -5.63 36.57 11.81
C THR A 959 -6.43 35.30 11.67
N ASN A 960 -5.99 34.40 10.80
CA ASN A 960 -6.64 33.11 10.53
C ASN A 960 -5.67 31.96 10.77
N GLU A 961 -6.21 30.82 11.20
CA GLU A 961 -5.47 29.57 11.42
C GLU A 961 -5.51 28.73 10.13
N TYR A 962 -4.35 28.43 9.58
CA TYR A 962 -4.19 27.61 8.38
C TYR A 962 -3.69 26.21 8.77
N THR A 963 -4.32 25.19 8.21
CA THR A 963 -4.01 23.78 8.48
C THR A 963 -3.72 23.05 7.17
N LYS A 964 -4.76 22.77 6.35
CA LYS A 964 -4.64 21.91 5.15
C LYS A 964 -4.32 22.64 3.84
N ALA A 965 -4.09 23.95 3.90
CA ALA A 965 -3.83 24.81 2.74
C ALA A 965 -2.45 25.51 2.78
N LEU A 966 -1.60 25.17 3.74
CA LEU A 966 -0.33 25.86 4.02
C LEU A 966 0.60 25.95 2.81
N SER A 967 0.67 24.89 2.01
CA SER A 967 1.51 24.82 0.81
C SER A 967 1.17 25.90 -0.22
N ALA A 968 -0.09 26.36 -0.28
CA ALA A 968 -0.58 27.35 -1.22
C ALA A 968 -0.50 28.81 -0.72
N VAL A 969 0.07 29.06 0.47
CA VAL A 969 0.10 30.39 1.09
C VAL A 969 1.53 30.87 1.33
N SER A 970 1.77 32.15 1.03
CA SER A 970 3.05 32.82 1.23
C SER A 970 2.85 34.23 1.80
N SER A 971 3.64 34.60 2.81
CA SER A 971 3.38 35.82 3.60
C SER A 971 4.66 36.45 4.15
N ILE A 972 4.74 37.78 4.06
CA ILE A 972 5.76 38.60 4.72
C ILE A 972 5.07 39.71 5.52
N ASP A 973 5.21 39.69 6.84
CA ASP A 973 4.75 40.75 7.75
C ASP A 973 5.93 41.30 8.58
N LEU A 974 6.24 42.58 8.38
CA LEU A 974 7.25 43.35 9.12
C LEU A 974 6.62 44.58 9.79
N SER A 975 5.29 44.62 9.92
CA SER A 975 4.56 45.79 10.41
C SER A 975 4.82 46.11 11.88
N ASN A 976 4.49 47.33 12.32
CA ASN A 976 4.61 47.75 13.72
C ASN A 976 6.05 47.57 14.25
N ASN A 977 7.01 48.22 13.59
CA ASN A 977 8.44 48.21 13.93
C ASN A 977 9.03 49.63 13.73
N GLU A 978 10.35 49.79 13.92
CA GLU A 978 11.09 51.04 13.71
C GLU A 978 11.92 51.01 12.39
N LEU A 979 11.49 50.22 11.40
CA LEU A 979 12.21 50.03 10.13
C LEU A 979 12.21 51.30 9.29
N SER A 980 13.34 51.61 8.65
CA SER A 980 13.60 52.90 8.00
C SER A 980 14.48 52.78 6.75
N GLY A 981 14.40 53.79 5.89
CA GLY A 981 14.97 53.77 4.54
C GLY A 981 13.94 53.27 3.51
N GLU A 982 14.40 52.96 2.31
CA GLU A 982 13.52 52.61 1.19
C GLU A 982 13.05 51.15 1.23
N ILE A 983 11.89 50.87 0.61
CA ILE A 983 11.45 49.50 0.34
C ILE A 983 12.37 48.93 -0.78
N PRO A 984 13.10 47.83 -0.55
CA PRO A 984 14.05 47.30 -1.52
C PRO A 984 13.34 46.85 -2.81
N GLN A 985 13.83 47.29 -3.97
CA GLN A 985 13.28 46.94 -5.29
C GLN A 985 13.31 45.42 -5.52
N GLU A 986 14.25 44.73 -4.88
CA GLU A 986 14.43 43.28 -4.84
C GLU A 986 13.16 42.51 -4.40
N ILE A 987 12.31 43.10 -3.54
CA ILE A 987 11.06 42.45 -3.09
C ILE A 987 10.09 42.15 -4.23
N THR A 988 10.17 42.91 -5.33
CA THR A 988 9.29 42.73 -6.51
C THR A 988 9.57 41.46 -7.33
N ARG A 989 10.64 40.72 -7.00
CA ARG A 989 10.94 39.40 -7.58
C ARG A 989 10.14 38.26 -6.96
N LEU A 990 9.47 38.48 -5.82
CA LEU A 990 8.69 37.47 -5.12
C LEU A 990 7.31 37.30 -5.78
N HIS A 991 7.30 36.81 -7.02
CA HIS A 991 6.09 36.75 -7.86
C HIS A 991 4.98 35.86 -7.31
N GLY A 992 5.33 34.88 -6.47
CA GLY A 992 4.42 33.98 -5.77
C GLY A 992 4.09 34.41 -4.34
N LEU A 993 4.31 35.67 -3.94
CA LEU A 993 3.94 36.19 -2.62
C LEU A 993 2.45 36.58 -2.57
N CYS A 994 1.67 35.99 -1.64
CA CYS A 994 0.24 36.25 -1.50
C CYS A 994 -0.07 37.45 -0.58
N PHE A 995 0.67 37.62 0.52
CA PHE A 995 0.44 38.69 1.49
C PHE A 995 1.73 39.48 1.83
N LEU A 996 1.64 40.81 1.80
CA LEU A 996 2.72 41.72 2.20
C LEU A 996 2.19 42.83 3.13
N ASN A 997 2.76 42.92 4.33
CA ASN A 997 2.43 43.96 5.31
C ASN A 997 3.71 44.62 5.85
N LEU A 998 3.89 45.91 5.55
CA LEU A 998 5.01 46.74 6.02
C LEU A 998 4.51 47.96 6.83
N SER A 999 3.24 47.94 7.23
CA SER A 999 2.56 49.08 7.85
C SER A 999 3.14 49.51 9.20
N ASN A 1000 2.90 50.76 9.60
CA ASN A 1000 3.32 51.33 10.89
C ASN A 1000 4.84 51.17 11.14
N ASN A 1001 5.63 51.87 10.33
CA ASN A 1001 7.09 51.88 10.31
C ASN A 1001 7.59 53.31 9.96
N HIS A 1002 8.89 53.46 9.67
CA HIS A 1002 9.54 54.71 9.23
C HIS A 1002 10.12 54.60 7.81
N LEU A 1003 9.51 53.76 6.96
CA LEU A 1003 9.95 53.54 5.58
C LEU A 1003 9.69 54.79 4.73
N SER A 1004 10.60 55.07 3.81
CA SER A 1004 10.62 56.29 2.98
C SER A 1004 11.00 55.98 1.53
N GLY A 1005 11.28 57.00 0.72
CA GLY A 1005 11.47 56.82 -0.73
C GLY A 1005 10.16 56.49 -1.44
N ARG A 1006 10.25 55.80 -2.58
CA ARG A 1006 9.09 55.46 -3.44
C ARG A 1006 8.57 54.05 -3.17
N ILE A 1007 7.32 53.80 -3.59
CA ILE A 1007 6.83 52.43 -3.81
C ILE A 1007 7.58 51.86 -5.04
N PRO A 1008 8.16 50.64 -4.98
CA PRO A 1008 8.93 50.06 -6.08
C PRO A 1008 8.17 49.99 -7.41
N GLU A 1009 8.78 50.47 -8.50
CA GLU A 1009 8.07 50.73 -9.76
C GLU A 1009 7.54 49.44 -10.42
N ASN A 1010 8.21 48.30 -10.21
CA ASN A 1010 7.79 46.97 -10.69
C ASN A 1010 6.81 46.19 -9.77
N ILE A 1011 6.19 46.82 -8.77
CA ILE A 1011 5.32 46.09 -7.80
C ILE A 1011 4.15 45.32 -8.45
N GLY A 1012 3.68 45.78 -9.62
CA GLY A 1012 2.69 45.06 -10.45
C GLY A 1012 3.11 43.67 -10.94
N ALA A 1013 4.39 43.33 -10.87
CA ALA A 1013 4.89 42.00 -11.25
C ALA A 1013 4.56 40.91 -10.22
N MET A 1014 4.15 41.27 -8.99
CA MET A 1014 3.82 40.35 -7.89
C MET A 1014 2.40 39.80 -8.04
N LYS A 1015 2.10 39.14 -9.16
CA LYS A 1015 0.72 38.90 -9.64
C LYS A 1015 -0.18 38.11 -8.70
N GLU A 1016 0.38 37.28 -7.82
CA GLU A 1016 -0.35 36.47 -6.84
C GLU A 1016 -0.74 37.24 -5.57
N LEU A 1017 -0.35 38.52 -5.45
CA LEU A 1017 -0.56 39.33 -4.25
C LEU A 1017 -2.05 39.65 -4.01
N GLU A 1018 -2.60 39.10 -2.94
CA GLU A 1018 -3.99 39.29 -2.50
C GLU A 1018 -4.17 40.39 -1.45
N SER A 1019 -3.11 40.73 -0.70
CA SER A 1019 -3.14 41.73 0.39
C SER A 1019 -1.85 42.55 0.42
N LEU A 1020 -1.97 43.88 0.38
CA LEU A 1020 -0.87 44.82 0.50
C LEU A 1020 -1.19 45.94 1.50
N ASP A 1021 -0.43 46.04 2.59
CA ASP A 1021 -0.52 47.18 3.52
C ASP A 1021 0.85 47.86 3.67
N LEU A 1022 0.91 49.13 3.26
CA LEU A 1022 2.08 50.02 3.35
C LEU A 1022 1.76 51.27 4.20
N SER A 1023 0.64 51.28 4.93
CA SER A 1023 0.14 52.45 5.64
C SER A 1023 1.02 52.88 6.81
N MET A 1024 0.79 54.08 7.35
CA MET A 1024 1.49 54.62 8.52
C MET A 1024 3.02 54.58 8.34
N ASN A 1025 3.50 55.24 7.28
CA ASN A 1025 4.91 55.29 6.89
C ASN A 1025 5.24 56.70 6.32
N SER A 1026 6.44 56.89 5.77
CA SER A 1026 6.92 58.14 5.15
C SER A 1026 7.19 58.01 3.65
N LEU A 1027 6.49 57.09 2.96
CA LEU A 1027 6.61 56.88 1.52
C LEU A 1027 6.14 58.11 0.73
N MET A 1028 6.77 58.38 -0.41
CA MET A 1028 6.57 59.60 -1.20
C MET A 1028 6.65 59.35 -2.72
N GLY A 1029 6.17 60.32 -3.50
CA GLY A 1029 6.05 60.20 -4.95
C GLY A 1029 4.75 59.53 -5.38
N GLU A 1030 4.71 59.11 -6.64
CA GLU A 1030 3.50 58.57 -7.27
C GLU A 1030 3.27 57.09 -6.95
N ILE A 1031 2.00 56.67 -6.96
CA ILE A 1031 1.62 55.26 -6.91
C ILE A 1031 1.93 54.67 -8.30
N PRO A 1032 2.77 53.61 -8.42
CA PRO A 1032 3.13 53.05 -9.72
C PRO A 1032 1.90 52.60 -10.53
N SER A 1033 1.85 52.96 -11.81
CA SER A 1033 0.74 52.61 -12.72
C SER A 1033 0.43 51.11 -12.73
N ASP A 1034 1.48 50.32 -12.65
CA ASP A 1034 1.45 48.88 -12.86
C ASP A 1034 0.90 48.14 -11.63
N LEU A 1035 0.73 48.81 -10.48
CA LEU A 1035 -0.04 48.31 -9.33
C LEU A 1035 -1.48 47.92 -9.75
N SER A 1036 -2.02 48.55 -10.80
CA SER A 1036 -3.33 48.20 -11.38
C SER A 1036 -3.40 46.80 -12.01
N SER A 1037 -2.26 46.14 -12.28
CA SER A 1037 -2.21 44.79 -12.86
C SER A 1037 -2.33 43.64 -11.85
N LEU A 1038 -2.40 43.94 -10.55
CA LEU A 1038 -2.58 42.96 -9.48
C LEU A 1038 -4.05 42.49 -9.40
N ASN A 1039 -4.42 41.56 -10.28
CA ASN A 1039 -5.80 41.11 -10.44
C ASN A 1039 -6.38 40.35 -9.23
N PHE A 1040 -5.54 39.75 -8.38
CA PHE A 1040 -5.96 39.05 -7.16
C PHE A 1040 -6.02 39.96 -5.92
N LEU A 1041 -5.58 41.22 -6.03
CA LEU A 1041 -5.51 42.16 -4.90
C LEU A 1041 -6.89 42.46 -4.32
N SER A 1042 -7.14 41.95 -3.13
CA SER A 1042 -8.44 42.00 -2.43
C SER A 1042 -8.43 42.90 -1.20
N SER A 1043 -7.24 43.30 -0.73
CA SER A 1043 -7.03 44.23 0.38
C SER A 1043 -5.83 45.14 0.05
N LEU A 1044 -6.04 46.45 0.05
CA LEU A 1044 -5.00 47.46 -0.16
C LEU A 1044 -5.12 48.56 0.89
N ASN A 1045 -4.00 49.00 1.46
CA ASN A 1045 -3.96 50.15 2.35
C ASN A 1045 -2.64 50.92 2.17
N LEU A 1046 -2.75 52.20 1.81
CA LEU A 1046 -1.64 53.14 1.55
C LEU A 1046 -1.76 54.40 2.44
N SER A 1047 -2.70 54.41 3.38
CA SER A 1047 -3.04 55.58 4.19
C SER A 1047 -1.89 56.04 5.08
N HIS A 1048 -1.91 57.30 5.51
CA HIS A 1048 -0.90 57.91 6.37
C HIS A 1048 0.53 57.76 5.84
N ASN A 1049 0.72 58.20 4.58
CA ASN A 1049 2.01 58.39 3.91
C ASN A 1049 2.07 59.82 3.32
N ASN A 1050 3.14 60.13 2.57
CA ASN A 1050 3.36 61.39 1.88
C ASN A 1050 3.32 61.22 0.33
N LEU A 1051 2.45 60.34 -0.16
CA LEU A 1051 2.29 60.07 -1.59
C LEU A 1051 1.62 61.26 -2.33
N SER A 1052 1.90 61.37 -3.62
CA SER A 1052 1.51 62.49 -4.47
C SER A 1052 1.09 62.06 -5.88
N GLY A 1053 0.36 62.91 -6.61
CA GLY A 1053 0.00 62.68 -8.01
C GLY A 1053 -1.34 61.95 -8.18
N ARG A 1054 -1.60 61.48 -9.41
CA ARG A 1054 -2.89 60.87 -9.76
C ARG A 1054 -2.93 59.39 -9.38
N ILE A 1055 -4.00 58.95 -8.72
CA ILE A 1055 -4.26 57.53 -8.45
C ILE A 1055 -4.42 56.76 -9.79
N PRO A 1056 -3.68 55.66 -10.03
CA PRO A 1056 -3.81 54.85 -11.23
C PRO A 1056 -5.21 54.23 -11.39
N ALA A 1057 -5.84 54.43 -12.54
CA ALA A 1057 -7.18 53.93 -12.83
C ALA A 1057 -7.13 52.59 -13.58
N GLY A 1058 -7.65 51.53 -12.96
CA GLY A 1058 -7.75 50.20 -13.57
C GLY A 1058 -7.74 49.07 -12.54
N GLY A 1059 -8.10 47.86 -12.97
CA GLY A 1059 -8.06 46.66 -12.13
C GLY A 1059 -8.78 46.81 -10.79
N GLN A 1060 -8.23 46.16 -9.77
CA GLN A 1060 -8.80 46.17 -8.41
C GLN A 1060 -8.76 47.55 -7.74
N LEU A 1061 -7.84 48.45 -8.14
CA LEU A 1061 -7.72 49.80 -7.57
C LEU A 1061 -9.03 50.60 -7.68
N SER A 1062 -9.83 50.32 -8.72
CA SER A 1062 -11.14 50.94 -8.95
C SER A 1062 -12.26 50.51 -7.98
N THR A 1063 -12.01 49.48 -7.15
CA THR A 1063 -12.99 48.92 -6.21
C THR A 1063 -12.83 49.43 -4.77
N PHE A 1064 -11.64 49.96 -4.42
CA PHE A 1064 -11.35 50.44 -3.08
C PHE A 1064 -11.90 51.86 -2.83
N ASN A 1065 -12.09 52.20 -1.56
CA ASN A 1065 -12.65 53.48 -1.13
C ASN A 1065 -11.57 54.56 -0.89
N ASP A 1066 -12.01 55.76 -0.53
CA ASP A 1066 -11.15 56.89 -0.15
C ASP A 1066 -10.31 56.63 1.11
N SER A 1067 -10.85 55.87 2.08
CA SER A 1067 -10.20 55.64 3.38
C SER A 1067 -8.81 54.98 3.27
N ILE A 1068 -8.60 54.10 2.29
CA ILE A 1068 -7.30 53.42 2.10
C ILE A 1068 -6.19 54.36 1.56
N TYR A 1069 -6.53 55.59 1.15
CA TYR A 1069 -5.59 56.63 0.71
C TYR A 1069 -5.47 57.79 1.71
N ALA A 1070 -6.24 57.78 2.81
CA ALA A 1070 -6.35 58.89 3.75
C ALA A 1070 -4.99 59.40 4.27
N GLY A 1071 -4.89 60.69 4.58
CA GLY A 1071 -3.65 61.31 5.07
C GLY A 1071 -2.65 61.74 3.98
N ASN A 1072 -2.64 61.10 2.82
CA ASN A 1072 -1.78 61.45 1.69
C ASN A 1072 -2.24 62.76 1.01
N LYS A 1073 -1.73 63.91 1.46
CA LYS A 1073 -2.17 65.24 1.00
C LYS A 1073 -1.93 65.53 -0.49
N GLY A 1074 -1.04 64.80 -1.15
CA GLY A 1074 -0.70 65.02 -2.56
C GLY A 1074 -1.48 64.16 -3.56
N LEU A 1075 -2.27 63.18 -3.11
CA LEU A 1075 -3.00 62.26 -3.99
C LEU A 1075 -4.32 62.87 -4.49
N CYS A 1076 -4.66 62.57 -5.75
CA CYS A 1076 -5.88 63.05 -6.40
C CYS A 1076 -6.40 62.08 -7.49
N GLY A 1077 -7.66 62.27 -7.90
CA GLY A 1077 -8.37 61.35 -8.78
C GLY A 1077 -9.12 60.25 -8.03
N VAL A 1078 -10.15 59.70 -8.66
CA VAL A 1078 -11.12 58.74 -8.08
C VAL A 1078 -10.40 57.61 -7.32
N PRO A 1079 -10.75 57.31 -6.06
CA PRO A 1079 -11.92 57.79 -5.29
C PRO A 1079 -11.77 59.18 -4.64
N LEU A 1080 -10.59 59.81 -4.68
CA LEU A 1080 -10.35 61.16 -4.17
C LEU A 1080 -10.84 62.25 -5.14
N PRO A 1081 -10.93 63.53 -4.73
CA PRO A 1081 -11.24 64.65 -5.63
C PRO A 1081 -10.29 64.72 -6.84
N GLU A 1082 -10.78 65.18 -7.99
CA GLU A 1082 -9.97 65.24 -9.21
C GLU A 1082 -8.75 66.17 -9.06
N CYS A 1083 -7.66 65.78 -9.73
CA CYS A 1083 -6.44 66.58 -9.81
C CYS A 1083 -6.69 67.90 -10.54
N SER A 1084 -6.36 69.02 -9.89
CA SER A 1084 -6.22 70.32 -10.54
C SER A 1084 -5.27 70.22 -11.74
N SER A 1085 -5.65 70.80 -12.88
CA SER A 1085 -4.73 71.03 -14.00
C SER A 1085 -3.86 72.26 -13.73
N ASP A 1086 -2.55 72.12 -13.90
CA ASP A 1086 -1.55 73.10 -13.46
C ASP A 1086 -1.50 74.44 -14.23
N GLU A 1087 -0.71 75.35 -13.63
CA GLU A 1087 -0.26 76.68 -14.08
C GLU A 1087 -1.23 77.88 -13.93
N VAL A 1088 -0.89 78.80 -13.02
CA VAL A 1088 -0.10 80.02 -13.37
C VAL A 1088 0.41 80.71 -12.09
N ASN A 1089 1.59 81.33 -12.21
CA ASN A 1089 2.30 82.14 -11.20
C ASN A 1089 1.43 82.95 -10.22
N HIS A 1090 1.81 82.97 -8.94
CA HIS A 1090 2.25 84.19 -8.26
C HIS A 1090 2.97 83.91 -6.93
N SER A 1091 3.95 84.74 -6.60
CA SER A 1091 4.74 84.74 -5.35
C SER A 1091 5.15 86.18 -5.00
N PRO A 1092 5.61 86.47 -3.77
CA PRO A 1092 5.31 85.84 -2.47
C PRO A 1092 4.77 86.88 -1.45
N SER A 1093 4.21 86.43 -0.32
CA SER A 1093 3.95 87.32 0.82
C SER A 1093 3.99 86.61 2.18
N GLN A 1094 5.13 86.76 2.86
CA GLN A 1094 5.33 86.79 4.32
C GLN A 1094 4.92 85.58 5.17
N GLU A 1095 5.94 84.98 5.79
CA GLU A 1095 5.86 84.29 7.09
C GLU A 1095 5.67 85.34 8.21
N GLU A 1096 4.92 84.99 9.27
CA GLU A 1096 5.31 85.20 10.68
C GLU A 1096 4.24 84.58 11.64
N ASP A 1097 4.71 83.61 12.43
CA ASP A 1097 4.38 83.26 13.83
C ASP A 1097 2.94 83.02 14.36
N ALA A 1098 2.70 81.73 14.65
CA ALA A 1098 2.47 81.12 15.99
C ALA A 1098 1.25 81.46 16.91
N GLU A 1099 0.98 80.50 17.82
CA GLU A 1099 0.10 80.56 19.03
C GLU A 1099 -1.44 80.73 18.82
N ASP A 1100 -2.34 80.05 19.54
CA ASP A 1100 -2.18 78.94 20.51
C ASP A 1100 -3.46 78.06 20.64
N ASP A 1101 -3.42 77.06 21.53
CA ASP A 1101 -4.43 76.01 21.80
C ASP A 1101 -5.83 76.48 22.30
N GLU A 1102 -6.93 75.95 21.73
CA GLU A 1102 -8.24 75.87 22.45
C GLU A 1102 -9.28 74.84 21.93
N LYS A 1103 -8.89 73.74 21.27
CA LYS A 1103 -9.88 72.78 20.70
C LYS A 1103 -9.69 71.29 20.98
N LEU A 1104 -8.53 70.85 21.49
CA LEU A 1104 -8.27 69.41 21.69
C LEU A 1104 -9.07 68.81 22.86
N GLU A 1105 -9.11 69.46 24.03
CA GLU A 1105 -9.85 68.97 25.21
C GLU A 1105 -11.34 68.75 24.96
N ARG A 1106 -11.97 69.66 24.21
CA ARG A 1106 -13.44 69.74 24.13
C ARG A 1106 -14.05 68.59 23.32
N VAL A 1107 -13.29 67.97 22.41
CA VAL A 1107 -13.74 66.79 21.66
C VAL A 1107 -13.51 65.50 22.47
N LEU A 1108 -12.35 65.36 23.13
CA LEU A 1108 -12.04 64.22 24.00
C LEU A 1108 -13.12 63.99 25.07
N HIS A 1109 -13.60 65.06 25.70
CA HIS A 1109 -14.69 64.99 26.69
C HIS A 1109 -15.97 64.35 26.15
N TYR A 1110 -16.38 64.63 24.90
CA TYR A 1110 -17.57 64.01 24.30
C TYR A 1110 -17.34 62.54 23.92
N VAL A 1111 -16.13 62.18 23.45
CA VAL A 1111 -15.79 60.80 23.10
C VAL A 1111 -15.85 59.89 24.33
N PHE A 1112 -15.29 60.30 25.46
CA PHE A 1112 -15.34 59.49 26.69
C PHE A 1112 -16.76 59.31 27.24
N ILE A 1113 -17.62 60.32 27.15
CA ILE A 1113 -19.04 60.23 27.57
C ILE A 1113 -19.80 59.22 26.69
N VAL A 1114 -19.58 59.24 25.37
CA VAL A 1114 -20.21 58.29 24.44
C VAL A 1114 -19.70 56.87 24.67
N MET A 1115 -18.39 56.68 24.83
CA MET A 1115 -17.78 55.36 25.12
C MET A 1115 -18.29 54.77 26.44
N GLY A 1116 -18.39 55.57 27.51
CA GLY A 1116 -18.94 55.13 28.79
C GLY A 1116 -20.40 54.66 28.69
N TYR A 1117 -21.22 55.33 27.88
CA TYR A 1117 -22.61 54.94 27.65
C TYR A 1117 -22.73 53.64 26.83
N ILE A 1118 -21.88 53.47 25.82
CA ILE A 1118 -21.80 52.24 25.00
C ILE A 1118 -21.38 51.04 25.87
N VAL A 1119 -20.32 51.17 26.67
CA VAL A 1119 -19.85 50.10 27.57
C VAL A 1119 -20.91 49.74 28.61
N GLY A 1120 -21.58 50.73 29.21
CA GLY A 1120 -22.67 50.49 30.16
C GLY A 1120 -23.86 49.74 29.54
N PHE A 1121 -24.25 50.10 28.31
CA PHE A 1121 -25.33 49.46 27.56
C PHE A 1121 -25.01 47.99 27.21
N TRP A 1122 -23.80 47.72 26.70
CA TRP A 1122 -23.39 46.36 26.35
C TRP A 1122 -23.15 45.47 27.59
N THR A 1123 -22.66 46.04 28.69
CA THR A 1123 -22.54 45.30 29.97
C THR A 1123 -23.91 44.86 30.49
N TYR A 1124 -24.92 45.74 30.41
CA TYR A 1124 -26.31 45.41 30.76
C TYR A 1124 -26.91 44.33 29.84
N LEU A 1125 -26.68 44.41 28.52
CA LEU A 1125 -27.11 43.38 27.57
C LEU A 1125 -26.42 42.02 27.81
N GLY A 1126 -25.12 42.00 28.10
CA GLY A 1126 -24.39 40.78 28.43
C GLY A 1126 -24.99 40.06 29.64
N ILE A 1127 -25.23 40.80 30.74
CA ILE A 1127 -25.89 40.27 31.95
C ILE A 1127 -27.30 39.70 31.64
N MET A 1128 -28.03 40.32 30.72
CA MET A 1128 -29.35 39.83 30.27
C MET A 1128 -29.29 38.55 29.43
N PHE A 1129 -28.26 38.37 28.59
CA PHE A 1129 -28.09 37.15 27.78
C PHE A 1129 -27.58 35.95 28.59
N MET A 1130 -26.77 36.18 29.63
CA MET A 1130 -26.18 35.12 30.47
C MET A 1130 -27.20 34.42 31.39
N LYS A 1131 -28.41 34.97 31.60
CA LYS A 1131 -29.40 34.41 32.53
C LYS A 1131 -30.56 33.71 31.79
N LYS A 1132 -30.61 32.37 31.87
CA LYS A 1132 -31.49 31.49 31.09
C LYS A 1132 -32.99 31.82 31.15
N SER A 1133 -33.50 32.36 32.26
CA SER A 1133 -34.91 32.79 32.39
C SER A 1133 -35.22 34.13 31.70
N SER A 1134 -34.26 35.06 31.66
CA SER A 1134 -34.41 36.36 30.98
C SER A 1134 -34.50 36.19 29.47
N LYS A 1135 -33.65 35.33 28.89
CA LYS A 1135 -33.60 35.05 27.44
C LYS A 1135 -34.96 34.58 26.88
N ILE A 1136 -35.64 33.65 27.57
CA ILE A 1136 -36.98 33.15 27.19
C ILE A 1136 -38.06 34.25 27.27
N THR A 1137 -37.92 35.18 28.22
CA THR A 1137 -38.86 36.29 28.40
C THR A 1137 -38.68 37.34 27.30
N LEU A 1138 -37.43 37.61 26.89
CA LEU A 1138 -37.10 38.57 25.83
C LEU A 1138 -37.66 38.13 24.47
N PHE A 1139 -37.42 36.88 24.04
CA PHE A 1139 -37.95 36.38 22.76
C PHE A 1139 -39.48 36.43 22.72
N ARG A 1140 -40.17 35.94 23.77
CA ARG A 1140 -41.64 36.04 23.88
C ARG A 1140 -42.20 37.47 23.85
N MET A 1141 -41.37 38.48 24.17
CA MET A 1141 -41.75 39.89 24.07
C MET A 1141 -41.51 40.44 22.66
N VAL A 1142 -40.44 40.01 21.98
CA VAL A 1142 -40.18 40.33 20.57
C VAL A 1142 -41.25 39.72 19.66
N ASP A 1143 -41.60 38.45 19.84
CA ASP A 1143 -42.66 37.76 19.07
C ASP A 1143 -43.99 38.53 19.17
N LYS A 1144 -44.40 38.89 20.40
CA LYS A 1144 -45.61 39.70 20.63
C LYS A 1144 -45.55 41.08 20.00
N MET A 1145 -44.37 41.69 19.91
CA MET A 1145 -44.21 43.02 19.33
C MET A 1145 -44.24 42.98 17.80
N HIS A 1146 -43.65 41.93 17.20
CA HIS A 1146 -43.75 41.62 15.77
C HIS A 1146 -45.22 41.45 15.34
N ASP A 1147 -45.96 40.56 16.00
CA ASP A 1147 -47.36 40.28 15.66
C ASP A 1147 -48.26 41.52 15.82
N TRP A 1148 -48.04 42.30 16.88
CA TRP A 1148 -48.75 43.56 17.11
C TRP A 1148 -48.46 44.59 16.01
N MET A 1149 -47.19 44.73 15.59
CA MET A 1149 -46.82 45.63 14.49
C MET A 1149 -47.42 45.20 13.15
N TYR A 1150 -47.39 43.90 12.84
CA TYR A 1150 -47.95 43.33 11.60
C TYR A 1150 -49.46 43.61 11.46
N VAL A 1151 -50.22 43.41 12.55
CA VAL A 1151 -51.66 43.71 12.61
C VAL A 1151 -51.94 45.22 12.49
N GLN A 1152 -51.16 46.07 13.15
CA GLN A 1152 -51.35 47.53 13.09
C GLN A 1152 -51.02 48.13 11.71
N LEU A 1153 -49.99 47.62 11.02
CA LEU A 1153 -49.66 48.03 9.65
C LEU A 1153 -50.77 47.65 8.67
N SER A 1154 -51.24 46.40 8.74
CA SER A 1154 -52.34 45.89 7.91
C SER A 1154 -53.63 46.72 8.06
N LEU A 1155 -54.01 47.04 9.31
CA LEU A 1155 -55.19 47.86 9.59
C LEU A 1155 -55.04 49.33 9.18
N LYS A 1156 -53.82 49.90 9.20
CA LYS A 1156 -53.56 51.26 8.70
C LYS A 1156 -53.68 51.35 7.18
N PHE A 1157 -53.15 50.39 6.43
CA PHE A 1157 -53.24 50.37 4.96
C PHE A 1157 -54.70 50.32 4.47
N ALA A 1158 -55.52 49.45 5.06
CA ALA A 1158 -56.95 49.37 4.74
C ALA A 1158 -57.70 50.70 5.01
N LYS A 1159 -57.42 51.35 6.15
CA LYS A 1159 -58.04 52.63 6.53
C LYS A 1159 -57.57 53.83 5.70
N LEU A 1160 -56.34 53.80 5.16
CA LEU A 1160 -55.84 54.83 4.24
C LEU A 1160 -56.49 54.73 2.86
N LYS A 1161 -56.67 53.52 2.32
CA LYS A 1161 -57.36 53.27 1.05
C LYS A 1161 -58.80 53.81 1.06
N LEU A 1162 -59.51 53.64 2.19
CA LEU A 1162 -60.86 54.21 2.42
C LEU A 1162 -60.88 55.73 2.67
N LYS A 1163 -59.78 56.33 3.15
CA LYS A 1163 -59.70 57.79 3.36
C LYS A 1163 -59.43 58.57 2.08
N TRP A 1164 -58.65 58.03 1.14
CA TRP A 1164 -58.41 58.68 -0.15
C TRP A 1164 -59.72 58.88 -0.94
N GLN A 1165 -60.55 57.85 -1.03
CA GLN A 1165 -61.85 57.90 -1.74
C GLN A 1165 -62.91 58.83 -1.11
N ARG A 1166 -62.66 59.41 0.08
CA ARG A 1166 -63.58 60.32 0.78
C ARG A 1166 -63.08 61.76 0.90
N LYS A 1167 -61.95 62.11 0.28
CA LYS A 1167 -61.39 63.47 0.34
C LYS A 1167 -61.36 64.23 -1.00
N SER A 1168 -61.78 63.60 -2.09
CA SER A 1168 -61.89 64.22 -3.44
C SER A 1168 -63.34 64.57 -3.82
N SER A 1169 -64.21 64.83 -2.83
CA SER A 1169 -65.63 65.15 -3.04
C SER A 1169 -66.11 66.33 -2.18
N SER A 1170 -65.19 67.21 -1.78
CA SER A 1170 -65.50 68.46 -1.06
C SER A 1170 -64.43 69.53 -1.25
N THR A 1171 -63.84 69.62 -2.44
CA THR A 1171 -63.23 70.83 -3.03
C THR A 1171 -63.19 70.64 -4.54
#